data_AF-A0AAD6FYD7-F1
#
_entry.id   AF-A0AAD6FYD7-F1
#
_cell.length_a   1.000
_cell.length_b   1.000
_cell.length_c   1.000
_cell.angle_alpha   90.00
_cell.angle_beta   90.00
_cell.angle_gamma   90.00
#
_symmetry.space_group_name_H-M   'P 1'
#
loop_
_entity.id
_entity.type
_entity.pdbx_description
1 polymer ?
#
loop_
_entity_poly.entity_id
_entity_poly.type
_entity_poly.pdbx_seq_one_letter_code
_entity_poly.pdbx_strand_id
1 'polypeptide(L)'
;MSGPRDGEAKLLRGRLAATPPSSSSTSVSSAAAVEDENQPRRRSISVELRETTQAGQYILTAEDAELLQEVLRDNLLLEQSEASSKRTFLFRDLHFTRQRSAFDRQNPSFSSSQFHGFFTLFWLGVTLMLVKVAANNFRTYGTPFGTTEIIDLMLSRDVLVLGITDLVLCWSTLFCLVLQRLIFDGYLRWSGPGWVIQNIWQTTYLAGFIWWTYHRDWPWTHTVFMVLHCLTMLMKQHSYASYNGYLSELYKKRDLLKGRLERLERHSSQDSVSSSYSSSTPSVLNSEITSLRKQNKRRSSTEFKSIHATRDTDHLLSLSETIENGTALEPAQLVSLKGLLTKEIELLSEGLRGQLSTHNQYPRNLTISNFCEFITLPTLVYELEYPRTERIDWTYVAEKVVATFATIFVMIVVSQYWIYPVVMRTLEMKEQGLTVQQRLREFPWVLSDLLFPFMMEYLLAFYVIWECVLNAVAEITRFADRGFYADWWNSVSWDQFARDWNRPVHNFLLRHVYHSSISSFRLSHVSASLMTFLLSACVHELIMLCIFRRLRGYLLFLQMTQLPLVSLSRTRLLRGRRLMGNIFFWLGIFTGPSLLCTCCTVGVKHEGEAKGQFQQVGGVDTYVSYPADRSTKRAILLLTDVIGHRFINAQLIADQLAANGYFVVMPDLFHGDPVPLNRPAGWDLMAWLNGPPGHLLPRVEPVVKAVFAEMKSSLGCERIGAIGYCFGAKYAVRLLQEDGVDAAYLAHPSFVDAEELAAIKGPLSIAAAETDSIFPAEKRHQSEEILAKTGQPYQINLFSGVEHGFAVRADISKPVIRFAKEAAFTQAVAWFNQYL
;
A
#
# COMPACT_ATOMS: atom_id res chain seq x y z
N MET A 1 6.49 22.77 57.03
CA MET A 1 6.33 21.92 58.23
C MET A 1 6.57 20.47 57.83
N SER A 2 7.15 19.71 58.76
CA SER A 2 7.47 18.28 58.75
C SER A 2 6.58 17.34 57.91
N GLY A 3 7.21 16.42 57.18
CA GLY A 3 6.60 15.13 56.78
C GLY A 3 6.80 14.05 57.86
N PRO A 4 6.39 12.80 57.57
CA PRO A 4 7.34 11.69 57.74
C PRO A 4 7.37 10.72 56.53
N ARG A 5 8.18 9.66 56.67
CA ARG A 5 8.55 8.66 55.64
C ARG A 5 7.90 7.28 55.87
N ASP A 6 8.26 6.33 55.00
CA ASP A 6 8.16 4.86 55.15
C ASP A 6 6.72 4.29 55.08
N GLY A 7 6.47 3.05 54.65
CA GLY A 7 7.30 1.94 54.15
C GLY A 7 6.41 0.80 53.60
N GLU A 8 6.99 -0.27 53.05
CA GLU A 8 6.26 -1.40 52.42
C GLU A 8 5.41 -2.24 53.39
N ALA A 9 4.33 -2.89 52.91
CA ALA A 9 4.12 -4.36 53.01
C ALA A 9 2.73 -4.85 52.52
N LYS A 10 2.67 -6.11 52.10
CA LYS A 10 1.47 -6.88 51.67
C LYS A 10 0.49 -7.15 52.82
N LEU A 11 -0.81 -7.23 52.51
CA LEU A 11 -1.73 -8.23 53.08
C LEU A 11 -3.07 -8.30 52.31
N LEU A 12 -3.34 -9.44 51.68
CA LEU A 12 -4.69 -9.83 51.23
C LEU A 12 -5.06 -11.15 51.91
N ARG A 13 -6.12 -11.13 52.72
CA ARG A 13 -6.84 -12.31 53.24
C ARG A 13 -8.33 -12.08 52.99
N GLY A 14 -8.92 -12.88 52.11
CA GLY A 14 -10.37 -12.99 51.97
C GLY A 14 -10.84 -14.34 52.50
N ARG A 15 -11.75 -14.36 53.48
CA ARG A 15 -12.35 -15.59 54.02
C ARG A 15 -13.54 -16.02 53.16
N LEU A 16 -13.71 -17.34 53.03
CA LEU A 16 -14.92 -17.98 52.53
C LEU A 16 -16.08 -17.84 53.55
N ALA A 17 -17.29 -17.70 53.03
CA ALA A 17 -18.53 -18.07 53.70
C ALA A 17 -19.50 -18.60 52.64
N ALA A 18 -20.16 -19.73 52.91
CA ALA A 18 -21.10 -20.38 52.01
C ALA A 18 -22.40 -20.70 52.74
N THR A 19 -23.52 -20.70 52.02
CA THR A 19 -24.85 -21.07 52.50
C THR A 19 -25.56 -21.93 51.44
N PRO A 20 -26.13 -23.09 51.78
CA PRO A 20 -26.67 -24.04 50.80
C PRO A 20 -28.13 -23.72 50.39
N PRO A 21 -28.59 -24.22 49.23
CA PRO A 21 -29.95 -24.04 48.74
C PRO A 21 -30.95 -25.10 49.25
N SER A 22 -32.24 -24.81 49.13
CA SER A 22 -33.37 -25.74 49.36
C SER A 22 -34.11 -26.10 48.07
N SER A 23 -34.93 -27.15 48.12
CA SER A 23 -35.28 -28.05 47.02
C SER A 23 -36.72 -27.94 46.45
N SER A 24 -37.01 -28.78 45.43
CA SER A 24 -38.32 -29.20 44.84
C SER A 24 -38.64 -28.64 43.43
N SER A 25 -39.26 -29.36 42.47
CA SER A 25 -39.61 -30.81 42.34
C SER A 25 -40.12 -31.17 40.92
N THR A 26 -40.08 -32.47 40.54
CA THR A 26 -40.94 -33.19 39.53
C THR A 26 -40.90 -32.75 38.03
N SER A 27 -41.08 -33.61 36.99
CA SER A 27 -41.32 -35.08 36.88
C SER A 27 -41.14 -35.64 35.44
N VAL A 28 -40.58 -36.86 35.30
CA VAL A 28 -40.97 -38.00 34.41
C VAL A 28 -41.41 -37.69 32.95
N SER A 29 -40.60 -37.94 31.91
CA SER A 29 -40.68 -39.11 30.96
C SER A 29 -39.83 -38.83 29.69
N SER A 30 -39.23 -39.77 28.91
CA SER A 30 -38.79 -41.17 29.15
C SER A 30 -37.72 -41.69 28.11
N ALA A 31 -38.04 -42.69 27.27
CA ALA A 31 -37.14 -43.58 26.47
C ALA A 31 -37.07 -43.24 24.95
N ALA A 32 -36.07 -43.66 24.13
CA ALA A 32 -34.74 -44.25 24.34
C ALA A 32 -33.94 -44.28 23.00
N ALA A 33 -32.60 -44.20 23.06
CA ALA A 33 -31.65 -44.76 22.07
C ALA A 33 -30.22 -44.67 22.65
N VAL A 34 -29.37 -45.67 22.39
CA VAL A 34 -27.97 -45.72 22.85
C VAL A 34 -27.03 -45.66 21.66
N GLU A 35 -26.24 -44.58 21.56
CA GLU A 35 -24.97 -44.54 20.82
C GLU A 35 -23.95 -43.75 21.65
N ASP A 36 -22.68 -44.17 21.58
CA ASP A 36 -21.65 -43.85 22.57
C ASP A 36 -20.72 -42.73 22.08
N GLU A 37 -21.09 -41.48 22.31
CA GLU A 37 -20.22 -40.30 22.19
C GLU A 37 -20.32 -39.40 23.44
N ASN A 38 -19.26 -39.34 24.26
CA ASN A 38 -19.14 -38.29 25.28
C ASN A 38 -17.69 -38.01 25.71
N GLN A 39 -17.00 -37.12 24.96
CA GLN A 39 -16.19 -36.11 25.63
C GLN A 39 -17.09 -34.89 25.90
N PRO A 40 -17.10 -34.31 27.11
CA PRO A 40 -18.05 -33.27 27.46
C PRO A 40 -17.79 -31.99 26.65
N ARG A 41 -18.75 -31.62 25.79
CA ARG A 41 -18.80 -30.30 25.15
C ARG A 41 -18.68 -29.22 26.24
N ARG A 42 -17.66 -28.37 26.16
CA ARG A 42 -17.52 -27.19 27.05
C ARG A 42 -18.77 -26.31 26.92
N ARG A 43 -19.54 -26.19 28.00
CA ARG A 43 -20.70 -25.30 28.08
C ARG A 43 -20.23 -23.85 28.03
N SER A 44 -20.77 -23.07 27.09
CA SER A 44 -20.52 -21.62 27.01
C SER A 44 -21.49 -20.89 27.93
N ILE A 45 -20.96 -20.09 28.86
CA ILE A 45 -21.75 -19.27 29.79
C ILE A 45 -21.85 -17.83 29.23
N SER A 46 -23.05 -17.25 29.25
CA SER A 46 -23.28 -15.81 29.06
C SER A 46 -22.89 -15.03 30.32
N VAL A 47 -22.08 -13.99 30.17
CA VAL A 47 -21.61 -13.16 31.29
C VAL A 47 -21.83 -11.68 30.97
N GLU A 48 -22.60 -10.99 31.81
CA GLU A 48 -22.67 -9.54 31.82
C GLU A 48 -21.59 -8.95 32.73
N LEU A 49 -20.98 -7.85 32.29
CA LEU A 49 -19.97 -7.10 33.04
C LEU A 49 -20.52 -5.71 33.37
N ARG A 50 -20.69 -5.40 34.66
CA ARG A 50 -21.17 -4.10 35.13
C ARG A 50 -20.06 -3.36 35.88
N GLU A 51 -19.74 -2.16 35.42
CA GLU A 51 -18.73 -1.28 36.02
C GLU A 51 -19.28 -0.64 37.30
N THR A 52 -18.53 -0.68 38.41
CA THR A 52 -18.95 -0.03 39.67
C THR A 52 -18.44 1.41 39.76
N THR A 53 -18.95 2.16 40.75
CA THR A 53 -18.60 3.57 40.99
C THR A 53 -17.15 3.81 41.41
N GLN A 54 -16.33 2.75 41.56
CA GLN A 54 -14.90 2.84 41.86
C GLN A 54 -14.08 2.37 40.65
N ALA A 55 -13.20 3.24 40.16
CA ALA A 55 -12.41 3.00 38.96
C ALA A 55 -11.55 1.73 39.10
N GLY A 56 -11.77 0.75 38.21
CA GLY A 56 -11.05 -0.52 38.17
C GLY A 56 -11.73 -1.68 38.90
N GLN A 57 -12.95 -1.52 39.41
CA GLN A 57 -13.79 -2.63 39.86
C GLN A 57 -14.93 -2.91 38.87
N TYR A 58 -15.18 -4.21 38.66
CA TYR A 58 -16.25 -4.72 37.80
C TYR A 58 -16.97 -5.86 38.51
N ILE A 59 -18.29 -5.89 38.39
CA ILE A 59 -19.14 -7.00 38.83
C ILE A 59 -19.43 -7.86 37.59
N LEU A 60 -19.02 -9.13 37.63
CA LEU A 60 -19.47 -10.15 36.68
C LEU A 60 -20.77 -10.78 37.19
N THR A 61 -21.79 -10.83 36.34
CA THR A 61 -23.04 -11.55 36.59
C THR A 61 -23.29 -12.55 35.47
N ALA A 62 -23.58 -13.81 35.82
CA ALA A 62 -23.95 -14.88 34.91
C ALA A 62 -25.17 -15.62 35.47
N GLU A 63 -25.92 -16.30 34.60
CA GLU A 63 -27.13 -17.06 34.98
C GLU A 63 -26.80 -18.22 35.94
N ASP A 64 -25.67 -18.91 35.72
CA ASP A 64 -25.13 -19.95 36.60
C ASP A 64 -23.88 -19.42 37.35
N ALA A 65 -24.10 -18.86 38.54
CA ALA A 65 -23.04 -18.26 39.34
C ALA A 65 -21.99 -19.27 39.84
N GLU A 66 -22.41 -20.52 40.15
CA GLU A 66 -21.50 -21.58 40.60
C GLU A 66 -20.57 -22.06 39.48
N LEU A 67 -21.11 -22.27 38.27
CA LEU A 67 -20.36 -22.72 37.10
C LEU A 67 -19.39 -21.63 36.60
N LEU A 68 -19.78 -20.34 36.70
CA LEU A 68 -18.86 -19.21 36.51
C LEU A 68 -17.72 -19.23 37.55
N GLN A 69 -18.02 -19.49 38.82
CA GLN A 69 -17.01 -19.58 39.88
C GLN A 69 -16.04 -20.75 39.68
N GLU A 70 -16.53 -21.90 39.21
CA GLU A 70 -15.72 -23.07 38.88
C GLU A 70 -14.79 -22.77 37.71
N VAL A 71 -15.31 -22.24 36.59
CA VAL A 71 -14.50 -21.83 35.43
C VAL A 71 -13.49 -20.73 35.80
N LEU A 72 -13.84 -19.76 36.64
CA LEU A 72 -12.89 -18.74 37.11
C LEU A 72 -11.85 -19.32 38.06
N ARG A 73 -12.20 -20.30 38.91
CA ARG A 73 -11.26 -20.97 39.82
C ARG A 73 -10.29 -21.85 39.05
N ASP A 74 -10.75 -22.61 38.06
CA ASP A 74 -9.90 -23.39 37.16
C ASP A 74 -8.99 -22.49 36.32
N ASN A 75 -9.50 -21.38 35.78
CA ASN A 75 -8.65 -20.41 35.07
C ASN A 75 -7.65 -19.71 36.02
N LEU A 76 -8.00 -19.45 37.28
CA LEU A 76 -7.06 -18.92 38.29
C LEU A 76 -6.00 -19.95 38.72
N LEU A 77 -6.35 -21.23 38.79
CA LEU A 77 -5.40 -22.31 39.05
C LEU A 77 -4.48 -22.54 37.84
N LEU A 78 -5.02 -22.46 36.62
CA LEU A 78 -4.24 -22.41 35.39
C LEU A 78 -3.32 -21.19 35.37
N GLU A 79 -3.82 -19.97 35.62
CA GLU A 79 -3.00 -18.76 35.69
C GLU A 79 -1.94 -18.81 36.79
N GLN A 80 -2.22 -19.41 37.96
CA GLN A 80 -1.20 -19.59 39.01
C GLN A 80 -0.14 -20.63 38.60
N SER A 81 -0.52 -21.69 37.88
CA SER A 81 0.44 -22.64 37.30
C SER A 81 1.28 -22.03 36.17
N GLU A 82 0.66 -21.22 35.30
CA GLU A 82 1.31 -20.51 34.20
C GLU A 82 2.18 -19.35 34.68
N ALA A 83 1.76 -18.59 35.69
CA ALA A 83 2.55 -17.50 36.27
C ALA A 83 3.84 -18.02 36.91
N SER A 84 3.84 -19.28 37.39
CA SER A 84 5.05 -19.99 37.81
C SER A 84 5.90 -20.54 36.64
N SER A 85 5.41 -20.50 35.40
CA SER A 85 6.02 -21.16 34.24
C SER A 85 6.05 -20.34 32.93
N LYS A 86 5.88 -19.02 32.98
CA LYS A 86 6.02 -18.11 31.81
C LYS A 86 7.50 -17.93 31.40
N ARG A 87 8.05 -18.96 30.78
CA ARG A 87 9.43 -19.05 30.25
C ARG A 87 9.56 -18.21 28.97
N THR A 88 10.46 -17.23 28.96
CA THR A 88 10.55 -16.23 27.87
C THR A 88 11.81 -16.43 27.02
N PHE A 89 11.67 -17.04 25.84
CA PHE A 89 12.70 -16.94 24.80
C PHE A 89 12.65 -15.54 24.15
N LEU A 90 13.81 -14.93 23.88
CA LEU A 90 13.88 -13.51 23.47
C LEU A 90 13.65 -13.27 21.98
N PHE A 91 13.60 -14.32 21.16
CA PHE A 91 12.90 -14.25 19.88
C PHE A 91 11.40 -14.24 20.18
N ARG A 92 10.94 -13.17 20.86
CA ARG A 92 9.69 -13.06 21.59
C ARG A 92 8.52 -13.59 20.76
N ASP A 93 8.07 -14.78 21.09
CA ASP A 93 6.99 -15.46 20.39
C ASP A 93 5.74 -14.60 20.45
N LEU A 94 5.07 -14.46 19.32
CA LEU A 94 3.78 -13.79 19.28
C LEU A 94 2.73 -14.82 19.70
N HIS A 95 2.11 -14.65 20.86
CA HIS A 95 1.03 -15.53 21.29
C HIS A 95 -0.23 -15.25 20.45
N PHE A 96 -0.37 -16.00 19.37
CA PHE A 96 -1.60 -16.05 18.59
C PHE A 96 -2.72 -16.67 19.43
N THR A 97 -3.87 -16.03 19.49
CA THR A 97 -5.00 -16.46 20.34
C THR A 97 -6.28 -16.58 19.52
N ARG A 98 -7.20 -17.45 19.93
CA ARG A 98 -8.49 -17.62 19.25
C ARG A 98 -9.37 -16.39 19.52
N GLN A 99 -9.37 -15.44 18.59
CA GLN A 99 -10.11 -14.17 18.69
C GLN A 99 -10.95 -13.93 17.43
N ARG A 100 -12.08 -13.22 17.59
CA ARG A 100 -12.92 -12.71 16.49
C ARG A 100 -12.58 -11.24 16.24
N SER A 101 -12.77 -10.76 15.01
CA SER A 101 -12.58 -9.35 14.69
C SER A 101 -13.65 -8.48 15.36
N ALA A 102 -13.39 -7.18 15.48
CA ALA A 102 -14.26 -6.28 16.24
C ALA A 102 -15.63 -6.03 15.59
N PHE A 103 -15.75 -6.17 14.27
CA PHE A 103 -17.03 -6.00 13.55
C PHE A 103 -17.68 -7.34 13.16
N ASP A 104 -17.13 -8.48 13.60
CA ASP A 104 -17.74 -9.80 13.37
C ASP A 104 -19.12 -9.86 14.07
N ARG A 105 -20.16 -10.23 13.33
CA ARG A 105 -21.53 -10.43 13.86
C ARG A 105 -21.56 -11.41 15.04
N GLN A 106 -20.63 -12.37 15.07
CA GLN A 106 -20.53 -13.36 16.14
C GLN A 106 -19.70 -12.87 17.34
N ASN A 107 -19.26 -11.61 17.38
CA ASN A 107 -18.54 -11.02 18.50
C ASN A 107 -19.50 -10.37 19.52
N PRO A 108 -19.66 -10.96 20.74
CA PRO A 108 -20.64 -10.50 21.71
C PRO A 108 -20.41 -9.07 22.20
N SER A 109 -19.15 -8.58 22.20
CA SER A 109 -18.84 -7.21 22.63
C SER A 109 -19.30 -6.14 21.63
N PHE A 110 -19.45 -6.49 20.35
CA PHE A 110 -19.97 -5.59 19.33
C PHE A 110 -21.49 -5.66 19.22
N SER A 111 -22.07 -6.86 19.24
CA SER A 111 -23.53 -7.02 19.17
C SER A 111 -24.27 -6.48 20.39
N SER A 112 -23.61 -6.38 21.54
CA SER A 112 -24.16 -5.75 22.77
C SER A 112 -23.83 -4.25 22.90
N SER A 113 -23.05 -3.68 21.97
CA SER A 113 -22.63 -2.28 22.06
C SER A 113 -23.77 -1.31 21.75
N GLN A 114 -23.94 -0.28 22.58
CA GLN A 114 -24.88 0.83 22.34
C GLN A 114 -24.65 1.54 20.99
N PHE A 115 -23.41 1.48 20.46
CA PHE A 115 -23.06 2.10 19.19
C PHE A 115 -23.38 1.23 17.95
N HIS A 116 -23.86 -0.01 18.12
CA HIS A 116 -24.26 -0.87 16.99
C HIS A 116 -25.33 -0.20 16.09
N GLY A 117 -26.23 0.60 16.67
CA GLY A 117 -27.21 1.38 15.91
C GLY A 117 -26.60 2.38 14.92
N PHE A 118 -25.44 2.98 15.24
CA PHE A 118 -24.74 3.88 14.32
C PHE A 118 -24.11 3.15 13.13
N PHE A 119 -23.62 1.92 13.33
CA PHE A 119 -23.12 1.07 12.25
C PHE A 119 -24.25 0.71 11.27
N THR A 120 -25.42 0.32 11.79
CA THR A 120 -26.61 0.05 10.96
C THR A 120 -27.11 1.31 10.24
N LEU A 121 -27.12 2.47 10.92
CA LEU A 121 -27.50 3.74 10.33
C LEU A 121 -26.55 4.18 9.20
N PHE A 122 -25.24 3.93 9.35
CA PHE A 122 -24.26 4.18 8.30
C PHE A 122 -24.58 3.39 7.03
N TRP A 123 -24.77 2.07 7.14
CA TRP A 123 -25.09 1.23 5.98
C TRP A 123 -26.47 1.53 5.37
N LEU A 124 -27.45 1.94 6.19
CA LEU A 124 -28.74 2.44 5.70
C LEU A 124 -28.55 3.73 4.88
N GLY A 125 -27.74 4.68 5.38
CA GLY A 125 -27.38 5.91 4.67
C GLY A 125 -26.65 5.64 3.35
N VAL A 126 -25.68 4.73 3.34
CA VAL A 126 -24.99 4.26 2.12
C VAL A 126 -25.98 3.64 1.14
N THR A 127 -26.93 2.83 1.61
CA THR A 127 -27.96 2.22 0.74
C THR A 127 -28.85 3.28 0.10
N LEU A 128 -29.31 4.27 0.87
CA LEU A 128 -30.11 5.39 0.34
C LEU A 128 -29.31 6.26 -0.65
N MET A 129 -28.01 6.46 -0.39
CA MET A 129 -27.09 7.14 -1.31
C MET A 129 -26.97 6.38 -2.64
N LEU A 130 -26.76 5.05 -2.59
CA LEU A 130 -26.70 4.20 -3.79
C LEU A 130 -28.01 4.24 -4.58
N VAL A 131 -29.17 4.20 -3.92
CA VAL A 131 -30.49 4.31 -4.58
C VAL A 131 -30.64 5.66 -5.28
N LYS A 132 -30.23 6.77 -4.63
CA LYS A 132 -30.22 8.10 -5.24
C LYS A 132 -29.30 8.18 -6.47
N VAL A 133 -28.10 7.60 -6.38
CA VAL A 133 -27.14 7.52 -7.48
C VAL A 133 -27.70 6.70 -8.64
N ALA A 134 -28.25 5.51 -8.37
CA ALA A 134 -28.85 4.65 -9.38
C ALA A 134 -30.03 5.32 -10.09
N ALA A 135 -30.88 6.05 -9.36
CA ALA A 135 -31.97 6.83 -9.94
C ALA A 135 -31.46 7.98 -10.83
N ASN A 136 -30.37 8.65 -10.43
CA ASN A 136 -29.76 9.71 -11.23
C ASN A 136 -29.08 9.15 -12.50
N ASN A 137 -28.36 8.02 -12.39
CA ASN A 137 -27.78 7.32 -13.54
C ASN A 137 -28.85 6.81 -14.51
N PHE A 138 -29.95 6.26 -14.01
CA PHE A 138 -31.05 5.82 -14.85
C PHE A 138 -31.67 6.98 -15.63
N ARG A 139 -31.79 8.17 -15.00
CA ARG A 139 -32.25 9.40 -15.66
C ARG A 139 -31.28 9.91 -16.73
N THR A 140 -29.97 9.82 -16.51
CA THR A 140 -28.96 10.40 -17.41
C THR A 140 -28.51 9.46 -18.53
N TYR A 141 -28.40 8.15 -18.25
CA TYR A 141 -27.79 7.14 -19.12
C TYR A 141 -28.73 5.99 -19.49
N GLY A 142 -29.97 5.97 -18.98
CA GLY A 142 -30.93 4.87 -19.20
C GLY A 142 -30.60 3.58 -18.44
N THR A 143 -29.48 3.52 -17.70
CA THR A 143 -29.07 2.37 -16.88
C THR A 143 -28.81 2.80 -15.43
N PRO A 144 -29.08 1.98 -14.42
CA PRO A 144 -28.81 2.33 -13.03
C PRO A 144 -27.30 2.35 -12.69
N PHE A 145 -26.47 1.69 -13.50
CA PHE A 145 -25.02 1.54 -13.24
C PHE A 145 -24.15 2.64 -13.87
N GLY A 146 -24.69 3.47 -14.78
CA GLY A 146 -23.93 4.52 -15.46
C GLY A 146 -23.03 3.97 -16.58
N THR A 147 -21.97 4.70 -16.94
CA THR A 147 -20.98 4.23 -17.93
C THR A 147 -19.98 3.26 -17.29
N THR A 148 -19.59 2.20 -18.01
CA THR A 148 -18.71 1.14 -17.49
C THR A 148 -17.23 1.53 -17.41
N GLU A 149 -16.90 2.78 -17.75
CA GLU A 149 -15.54 3.29 -17.96
C GLU A 149 -14.55 2.94 -16.84
N ILE A 150 -14.93 3.01 -15.56
CA ILE A 150 -14.01 2.68 -14.46
C ILE A 150 -13.79 1.16 -14.35
N ILE A 151 -14.81 0.34 -14.60
CA ILE A 151 -14.67 -1.13 -14.58
C ILE A 151 -13.79 -1.57 -15.75
N ASP A 152 -14.03 -1.00 -16.94
CA ASP A 152 -13.20 -1.25 -18.13
C ASP A 152 -11.76 -0.74 -17.93
N LEU A 153 -11.56 0.41 -17.27
CA LEU A 153 -10.22 0.90 -16.90
C LEU A 153 -9.52 -0.06 -15.92
N MET A 154 -10.23 -0.53 -14.89
CA MET A 154 -9.69 -1.41 -13.84
C MET A 154 -9.42 -2.85 -14.30
N LEU A 155 -10.16 -3.35 -15.29
CA LEU A 155 -10.02 -4.70 -15.87
C LEU A 155 -9.43 -4.69 -17.29
N SER A 156 -8.92 -3.55 -17.74
CA SER A 156 -8.26 -3.40 -19.05
C SER A 156 -7.07 -4.35 -19.23
N ARG A 157 -6.63 -4.49 -20.49
CA ARG A 157 -5.65 -5.49 -20.97
C ARG A 157 -4.56 -5.85 -19.96
N ASP A 158 -4.22 -7.14 -19.96
CA ASP A 158 -3.10 -7.78 -19.23
C ASP A 158 -3.35 -8.35 -17.82
N VAL A 159 -4.61 -8.50 -17.39
CA VAL A 159 -4.94 -9.22 -16.13
C VAL A 159 -4.36 -10.66 -16.10
N LEU A 160 -4.28 -11.35 -17.24
CA LEU A 160 -3.63 -12.66 -17.32
C LEU A 160 -2.11 -12.58 -17.04
N VAL A 161 -1.43 -11.55 -17.56
CA VAL A 161 0.00 -11.32 -17.34
C VAL A 161 0.26 -10.91 -15.90
N LEU A 162 -0.66 -10.14 -15.30
CA LEU A 162 -0.66 -9.82 -13.88
C LEU A 162 -0.71 -11.11 -13.04
N GLY A 163 -1.68 -12.00 -13.31
CA GLY A 163 -1.80 -13.29 -12.62
C GLY A 163 -0.60 -14.21 -12.81
N ILE A 164 -0.01 -14.27 -14.01
CA ILE A 164 1.23 -15.04 -14.25
C ILE A 164 2.41 -14.43 -13.46
N THR A 165 2.53 -13.10 -13.43
CA THR A 165 3.58 -12.42 -12.65
C THR A 165 3.38 -12.68 -11.15
N ASP A 166 2.14 -12.70 -10.68
CA ASP A 166 1.78 -13.00 -9.30
C ASP A 166 2.13 -14.44 -8.89
N LEU A 167 1.88 -15.40 -9.78
CA LEU A 167 2.31 -16.79 -9.61
C LEU A 167 3.84 -16.91 -9.56
N VAL A 168 4.58 -16.19 -10.40
CA VAL A 168 6.06 -16.16 -10.36
C VAL A 168 6.58 -15.50 -9.07
N LEU A 169 5.92 -14.44 -8.62
CA LEU A 169 6.19 -13.76 -7.35
C LEU A 169 6.01 -14.73 -6.18
N CYS A 170 4.87 -15.41 -6.09
CA CYS A 170 4.61 -16.41 -5.06
C CYS A 170 5.57 -17.61 -5.15
N TRP A 171 5.82 -18.14 -6.35
CA TRP A 171 6.70 -19.30 -6.57
C TRP A 171 8.14 -19.02 -6.15
N SER A 172 8.68 -17.85 -6.51
CA SER A 172 10.06 -17.48 -6.18
C SER A 172 10.32 -17.38 -4.67
N THR A 173 9.28 -17.21 -3.83
CA THR A 173 9.44 -17.28 -2.36
C THR A 173 9.96 -18.64 -1.85
N LEU A 174 9.76 -19.73 -2.61
CA LEU A 174 10.25 -21.08 -2.29
C LEU A 174 11.79 -21.14 -2.13
N PHE A 175 12.52 -20.17 -2.69
CA PHE A 175 13.96 -20.01 -2.45
C PHE A 175 14.31 -20.03 -0.94
N CYS A 176 13.47 -19.41 -0.10
CA CYS A 176 13.70 -19.39 1.35
C CYS A 176 13.65 -20.78 1.98
N LEU A 177 12.76 -21.67 1.51
CA LEU A 177 12.70 -23.06 1.97
C LEU A 177 13.93 -23.85 1.53
N VAL A 178 14.40 -23.66 0.29
CA VAL A 178 15.63 -24.29 -0.23
C VAL A 178 16.84 -23.85 0.58
N LEU A 179 16.99 -22.56 0.85
CA LEU A 179 18.09 -22.03 1.65
C LEU A 179 18.11 -22.62 3.08
N GLN A 180 16.94 -22.71 3.74
CA GLN A 180 16.86 -23.30 5.08
C GLN A 180 17.17 -24.81 5.10
N ARG A 181 16.83 -25.55 4.04
CA ARG A 181 17.26 -26.95 3.89
C ARG A 181 18.78 -27.07 3.74
N LEU A 182 19.41 -26.26 2.89
CA LEU A 182 20.89 -26.24 2.76
C LEU A 182 21.61 -25.86 4.07
N ILE A 183 20.98 -25.03 4.92
CA ILE A 183 21.49 -24.71 6.26
C ILE A 183 21.32 -25.91 7.21
N PHE A 184 20.20 -26.64 7.14
CA PHE A 184 19.97 -27.85 7.92
C PHE A 184 20.94 -28.98 7.55
N ASP A 185 21.11 -29.24 6.25
CA ASP A 185 22.01 -30.27 5.69
C ASP A 185 23.51 -29.98 5.95
N GLY A 186 23.84 -28.82 6.49
CA GLY A 186 25.18 -28.46 6.96
C GLY A 186 26.06 -27.74 5.94
N TYR A 187 25.64 -27.63 4.67
CA TYR A 187 26.37 -26.90 3.63
C TYR A 187 26.56 -25.41 3.96
N LEU A 188 25.62 -24.80 4.70
CA LEU A 188 25.64 -23.39 5.05
C LEU A 188 25.41 -23.15 6.55
N ARG A 189 25.98 -22.05 7.06
CA ARG A 189 25.77 -21.53 8.42
C ARG A 189 24.94 -20.25 8.38
N TRP A 190 23.95 -20.13 9.25
CA TRP A 190 23.06 -18.97 9.32
C TRP A 190 23.82 -17.69 9.73
N SER A 191 24.59 -17.73 10.84
CA SER A 191 25.47 -16.64 11.34
C SER A 191 26.64 -16.22 10.41
N GLY A 192 26.45 -16.23 9.10
CA GLY A 192 27.47 -15.92 8.10
C GLY A 192 26.86 -15.96 6.68
N PRO A 193 27.23 -16.92 5.83
CA PRO A 193 26.81 -16.94 4.43
C PRO A 193 25.28 -17.04 4.26
N GLY A 194 24.57 -17.79 5.10
CA GLY A 194 23.12 -17.96 4.98
C GLY A 194 22.35 -16.63 5.10
N TRP A 195 22.67 -15.82 6.10
CA TRP A 195 22.06 -14.50 6.28
C TRP A 195 22.43 -13.53 5.13
N VAL A 196 23.67 -13.54 4.65
CA VAL A 196 24.10 -12.68 3.52
C VAL A 196 23.36 -13.05 2.23
N ILE A 197 23.29 -14.34 1.90
CA ILE A 197 22.55 -14.85 0.73
C ILE A 197 21.08 -14.46 0.79
N GLN A 198 20.45 -14.57 1.98
CA GLN A 198 19.05 -14.16 2.17
C GLN A 198 18.84 -12.67 1.86
N ASN A 199 19.72 -11.78 2.32
CA ASN A 199 19.59 -10.33 2.08
C ASN A 199 19.83 -9.96 0.60
N ILE A 200 20.81 -10.60 -0.06
CA ILE A 200 21.04 -10.43 -1.50
C ILE A 200 19.81 -10.88 -2.31
N TRP A 201 19.25 -12.04 -1.98
CA TRP A 201 18.01 -12.53 -2.58
C TRP A 201 16.85 -11.55 -2.36
N GLN A 202 16.64 -11.08 -1.13
CA GLN A 202 15.56 -10.13 -0.81
C GLN A 202 15.69 -8.79 -1.54
N THR A 203 16.90 -8.29 -1.70
CA THR A 203 17.18 -7.05 -2.42
C THR A 203 16.95 -7.21 -3.93
N THR A 204 17.43 -8.31 -4.52
CA THR A 204 17.25 -8.62 -5.95
C THR A 204 15.80 -8.96 -6.31
N TYR A 205 15.08 -9.68 -5.43
CA TYR A 205 13.64 -9.92 -5.51
C TYR A 205 12.87 -8.60 -5.57
N LEU A 206 13.06 -7.72 -4.58
CA LEU A 206 12.35 -6.44 -4.51
C LEU A 206 12.67 -5.54 -5.71
N ALA A 207 13.96 -5.41 -6.06
CA ALA A 207 14.39 -4.61 -7.20
C ALA A 207 13.85 -5.17 -8.53
N GLY A 208 13.83 -6.49 -8.71
CA GLY A 208 13.35 -7.14 -9.93
C GLY A 208 11.85 -6.94 -10.17
N PHE A 209 11.02 -7.14 -9.14
CA PHE A 209 9.57 -6.92 -9.28
C PHE A 209 9.20 -5.44 -9.41
N ILE A 210 9.91 -4.52 -8.75
CA ILE A 210 9.72 -3.08 -8.97
C ILE A 210 10.16 -2.69 -10.39
N TRP A 211 11.33 -3.15 -10.85
CA TRP A 211 11.77 -2.88 -12.22
C TRP A 211 10.75 -3.40 -13.26
N TRP A 212 10.15 -4.57 -13.02
CA TRP A 212 9.10 -5.12 -13.87
C TRP A 212 7.84 -4.23 -13.94
N THR A 213 7.37 -3.68 -12.81
CA THR A 213 6.21 -2.75 -12.83
C THR A 213 6.52 -1.43 -13.54
N TYR A 214 7.77 -0.97 -13.51
CA TYR A 214 8.21 0.17 -14.34
C TYR A 214 8.29 -0.17 -15.83
N HIS A 215 8.79 -1.36 -16.19
CA HIS A 215 8.96 -1.74 -17.59
C HIS A 215 7.63 -2.09 -18.29
N ARG A 216 6.64 -2.61 -17.55
CA ARG A 216 5.42 -3.18 -18.15
C ARG A 216 4.30 -2.16 -18.45
N ASP A 217 4.47 -0.91 -18.04
CA ASP A 217 3.52 0.21 -18.24
C ASP A 217 2.07 -0.11 -17.83
N TRP A 218 1.92 -0.86 -16.74
CA TRP A 218 0.62 -1.23 -16.20
C TRP A 218 -0.19 -0.05 -15.64
N PRO A 219 -1.53 -0.15 -15.61
CA PRO A 219 -2.40 0.73 -14.84
C PRO A 219 -1.94 0.88 -13.38
N TRP A 220 -2.27 2.01 -12.76
CA TRP A 220 -1.90 2.30 -11.38
C TRP A 220 -2.44 1.25 -10.40
N THR A 221 -3.64 0.70 -10.65
CA THR A 221 -4.27 -0.37 -9.85
C THR A 221 -3.43 -1.65 -9.83
N HIS A 222 -3.05 -2.14 -11.01
CA HIS A 222 -2.18 -3.30 -11.18
C HIS A 222 -0.79 -3.06 -10.55
N THR A 223 -0.24 -1.85 -10.70
CA THR A 223 1.03 -1.46 -10.08
C THR A 223 0.96 -1.48 -8.56
N VAL A 224 -0.11 -0.92 -7.96
CA VAL A 224 -0.35 -0.95 -6.51
C VAL A 224 -0.47 -2.39 -6.00
N PHE A 225 -1.28 -3.22 -6.67
CA PHE A 225 -1.45 -4.64 -6.30
C PHE A 225 -0.10 -5.36 -6.25
N MET A 226 0.69 -5.29 -7.34
CA MET A 226 1.97 -6.00 -7.41
C MET A 226 3.01 -5.49 -6.42
N VAL A 227 3.10 -4.18 -6.19
CA VAL A 227 4.05 -3.62 -5.21
C VAL A 227 3.65 -4.00 -3.78
N LEU A 228 2.36 -3.91 -3.42
CA LEU A 228 1.87 -4.32 -2.10
C LEU A 228 2.05 -5.83 -1.88
N HIS A 229 1.79 -6.66 -2.89
CA HIS A 229 1.96 -8.11 -2.77
C HIS A 229 3.45 -8.49 -2.71
N CYS A 230 4.31 -7.83 -3.50
CA CYS A 230 5.77 -7.96 -3.41
C CYS A 230 6.29 -7.63 -2.00
N LEU A 231 5.87 -6.52 -1.41
CA LEU A 231 6.24 -6.12 -0.05
C LEU A 231 5.71 -7.13 1.00
N THR A 232 4.48 -7.61 0.82
CA THR A 232 3.87 -8.64 1.69
C THR A 232 4.69 -9.94 1.67
N MET A 233 5.03 -10.44 0.48
CA MET A 233 5.82 -11.65 0.33
C MET A 233 7.29 -11.46 0.73
N LEU A 234 7.86 -10.26 0.58
CA LEU A 234 9.18 -9.91 1.11
C LEU A 234 9.20 -10.00 2.65
N MET A 235 8.21 -9.44 3.32
CA MET A 235 8.06 -9.52 4.78
C MET A 235 7.89 -10.97 5.23
N LYS A 236 7.03 -11.76 4.56
CA LYS A 236 6.89 -13.21 4.86
C LYS A 236 8.19 -13.99 4.69
N GLN A 237 8.89 -13.80 3.57
CA GLN A 237 10.20 -14.42 3.32
C GLN A 237 11.21 -14.07 4.42
N HIS A 238 11.27 -12.81 4.85
CA HIS A 238 12.15 -12.37 5.93
C HIS A 238 11.78 -13.03 7.26
N SER A 239 10.49 -13.05 7.59
CA SER A 239 9.95 -13.64 8.81
C SER A 239 10.29 -15.14 8.91
N TYR A 240 10.05 -15.89 7.83
CA TYR A 240 10.35 -17.32 7.74
C TYR A 240 11.85 -17.61 7.84
N ALA A 241 12.68 -16.89 7.07
CA ALA A 241 14.12 -17.12 7.05
C ALA A 241 14.79 -16.74 8.38
N SER A 242 14.41 -15.60 8.98
CA SER A 242 14.99 -15.14 10.25
C SER A 242 14.65 -16.06 11.43
N TYR A 243 13.41 -16.57 11.51
CA TYR A 243 13.03 -17.48 12.60
C TYR A 243 13.60 -18.90 12.41
N ASN A 244 13.52 -19.49 11.20
CA ASN A 244 14.14 -20.79 10.94
C ASN A 244 15.67 -20.75 11.06
N GLY A 245 16.30 -19.64 10.67
CA GLY A 245 17.71 -19.40 10.90
C GLY A 245 18.09 -19.43 12.37
N TYR A 246 17.33 -18.73 13.22
CA TYR A 246 17.48 -18.79 14.68
C TYR A 246 17.27 -20.22 15.24
N LEU A 247 16.22 -20.93 14.83
CA LEU A 247 15.98 -22.32 15.22
C LEU A 247 17.13 -23.24 14.77
N SER A 248 17.71 -23.02 13.58
CA SER A 248 18.87 -23.79 13.09
C SER A 248 20.11 -23.65 13.99
N GLU A 249 20.31 -22.48 14.60
CA GLU A 249 21.42 -22.24 15.52
C GLU A 249 21.17 -22.88 16.89
N LEU A 250 19.94 -22.79 17.42
CA LEU A 250 19.55 -23.51 18.63
C LEU A 250 19.71 -25.04 18.45
N TYR A 251 19.28 -25.57 17.31
CA TYR A 251 19.41 -26.98 16.95
C TYR A 251 20.88 -27.42 16.90
N LYS A 252 21.73 -26.66 16.20
CA LYS A 252 23.18 -26.93 16.13
C LYS A 252 23.88 -26.83 17.50
N LYS A 253 23.55 -25.83 18.32
CA LYS A 253 24.06 -25.73 19.71
C LYS A 253 23.62 -26.91 20.58
N ARG A 254 22.35 -27.30 20.50
CA ARG A 254 21.80 -28.46 21.23
C ARG A 254 22.52 -29.75 20.87
N ASP A 255 22.74 -30.00 19.59
CA ASP A 255 23.34 -31.26 19.13
C ASP A 255 24.85 -31.31 19.39
N LEU A 256 25.54 -30.16 19.37
CA LEU A 256 26.92 -30.05 19.86
C LEU A 256 27.01 -30.36 21.37
N LEU A 257 26.09 -29.83 22.18
CA LEU A 257 26.04 -30.12 23.62
C LEU A 257 25.70 -31.59 23.91
N LYS A 258 24.76 -32.19 23.16
CA LYS A 258 24.45 -33.64 23.25
C LYS A 258 25.66 -34.49 22.91
N GLY A 259 26.31 -34.24 21.78
CA GLY A 259 27.50 -34.99 21.36
C GLY A 259 28.66 -34.88 22.36
N ARG A 260 28.81 -33.73 23.03
CA ARG A 260 29.79 -33.56 24.13
C ARG A 260 29.37 -34.27 25.42
N LEU A 261 28.08 -34.23 25.78
CA LEU A 261 27.55 -35.01 26.91
C LEU A 261 27.80 -36.52 26.73
N GLU A 262 27.49 -37.07 25.56
CA GLU A 262 27.74 -38.48 25.21
C GLU A 262 29.24 -38.85 25.23
N ARG A 263 30.13 -37.91 24.92
CA ARG A 263 31.59 -38.10 25.05
C ARG A 263 32.04 -38.12 26.50
N LEU A 264 31.54 -37.20 27.33
CA LEU A 264 31.82 -37.15 28.76
C LEU A 264 31.26 -38.38 29.50
N GLU A 265 30.13 -38.92 29.06
CA GLU A 265 29.59 -40.19 29.54
C GLU A 265 30.51 -41.38 29.20
N ARG A 266 30.99 -41.45 27.95
CA ARG A 266 31.95 -42.48 27.53
C ARG A 266 33.27 -42.42 28.31
N HIS A 267 33.89 -41.25 28.46
CA HIS A 267 35.15 -41.11 29.23
C HIS A 267 34.95 -41.48 30.71
N SER A 268 33.87 -41.03 31.35
CA SER A 268 33.56 -41.43 32.73
C SER A 268 33.30 -42.93 32.93
N SER A 269 33.08 -43.67 31.83
CA SER A 269 32.92 -45.13 31.84
C SER A 269 34.25 -45.87 31.63
N GLN A 270 35.32 -45.18 31.22
CA GLN A 270 36.66 -45.75 31.01
C GLN A 270 37.60 -45.44 32.19
N ASP A 271 37.54 -44.22 32.75
CA ASP A 271 38.39 -43.82 33.88
C ASP A 271 38.11 -44.60 35.18
N SER A 272 36.96 -45.28 35.27
CA SER A 272 36.61 -46.16 36.38
C SER A 272 37.49 -47.42 36.49
N VAL A 273 38.31 -47.72 35.48
CA VAL A 273 39.17 -48.92 35.40
C VAL A 273 40.62 -48.63 35.79
N SER A 274 41.05 -47.36 35.83
CA SER A 274 42.47 -47.00 36.04
C SER A 274 42.66 -45.75 36.90
N SER A 275 42.62 -45.91 38.22
CA SER A 275 42.89 -44.82 39.18
C SER A 275 44.33 -44.87 39.74
N SER A 276 45.12 -43.85 39.44
CA SER A 276 46.32 -43.47 40.20
C SER A 276 46.55 -41.97 40.02
N TYR A 277 46.10 -41.20 41.01
CA TYR A 277 46.03 -39.73 40.93
C TYR A 277 47.38 -39.05 41.21
N SER A 278 47.70 -38.02 40.43
CA SER A 278 48.58 -36.93 40.85
C SER A 278 47.78 -35.61 40.86
N SER A 279 47.86 -34.87 41.96
CA SER A 279 46.92 -33.79 42.27
C SER A 279 47.49 -32.39 42.00
N SER A 280 46.92 -31.68 41.02
CA SER A 280 46.91 -30.20 41.01
C SER A 280 45.85 -29.63 40.06
N THR A 281 44.57 -29.63 40.48
CA THR A 281 43.50 -28.92 39.76
C THR A 281 43.52 -27.42 40.05
N PRO A 282 43.40 -26.53 39.03
CA PRO A 282 43.39 -25.09 39.24
C PRO A 282 42.09 -24.62 39.94
N SER A 283 42.25 -23.81 41.00
CA SER A 283 41.14 -23.27 41.81
C SER A 283 40.13 -22.42 41.03
N VAL A 284 40.55 -21.89 39.88
CA VAL A 284 39.74 -21.07 38.96
C VAL A 284 38.52 -21.85 38.45
N LEU A 285 38.70 -23.10 38.02
CA LEU A 285 37.64 -23.93 37.41
C LEU A 285 36.50 -24.22 38.42
N ASN A 286 36.86 -24.42 39.68
CA ASN A 286 35.91 -24.59 40.78
C ASN A 286 35.07 -23.32 41.03
N SER A 287 35.68 -22.14 40.90
CA SER A 287 34.96 -20.88 41.06
C SER A 287 33.98 -20.61 39.90
N GLU A 288 34.33 -20.99 38.67
CA GLU A 288 33.48 -20.86 37.48
C GLU A 288 32.29 -21.83 37.48
N ILE A 289 32.52 -23.12 37.77
CA ILE A 289 31.41 -24.09 37.89
C ILE A 289 30.45 -23.68 39.02
N THR A 290 30.98 -23.14 40.13
CA THR A 290 30.17 -22.65 41.25
C THR A 290 29.41 -21.36 40.92
N SER A 291 30.00 -20.44 40.15
CA SER A 291 29.33 -19.20 39.73
C SER A 291 28.21 -19.49 38.73
N LEU A 292 28.45 -20.34 37.73
CA LEU A 292 27.44 -20.85 36.79
C LEU A 292 26.31 -21.58 37.53
N ARG A 293 26.63 -22.41 38.53
CA ARG A 293 25.61 -23.09 39.37
C ARG A 293 24.78 -22.09 40.19
N LYS A 294 25.38 -21.04 40.76
CA LYS A 294 24.65 -19.96 41.47
C LYS A 294 23.77 -19.14 40.50
N GLN A 295 24.27 -18.83 39.31
CA GLN A 295 23.54 -18.13 38.24
C GLN A 295 22.34 -18.96 37.77
N ASN A 296 22.53 -20.26 37.51
CA ASN A 296 21.46 -21.18 37.10
C ASN A 296 20.46 -21.51 38.24
N LYS A 297 20.86 -21.37 39.51
CA LYS A 297 19.92 -21.45 40.65
C LYS A 297 19.08 -20.17 40.80
N ARG A 298 19.64 -19.00 40.48
CA ARG A 298 18.90 -17.72 40.39
C ARG A 298 17.93 -17.65 39.19
N ARG A 299 18.25 -18.33 38.06
CA ARG A 299 17.33 -18.46 36.90
C ARG A 299 15.94 -19.05 37.27
N SER A 300 15.79 -19.70 38.43
CA SER A 300 14.52 -20.27 38.89
C SER A 300 13.51 -19.24 39.44
N SER A 301 13.88 -17.97 39.64
CA SER A 301 13.06 -17.03 40.41
C SER A 301 12.82 -15.64 39.79
N THR A 302 13.48 -15.24 38.70
CA THR A 302 13.25 -13.89 38.13
C THR A 302 13.74 -13.73 36.67
N GLU A 303 12.92 -13.05 35.86
CA GLU A 303 13.10 -12.52 34.48
C GLU A 303 14.22 -13.03 33.54
N PHE A 304 13.81 -13.48 32.35
CA PHE A 304 14.68 -13.94 31.27
C PHE A 304 15.07 -12.81 30.29
N LYS A 305 16.38 -12.60 30.04
CA LYS A 305 16.91 -11.75 28.95
C LYS A 305 18.04 -12.49 28.23
N SER A 306 17.85 -12.84 26.95
CA SER A 306 18.67 -13.85 26.23
C SER A 306 20.14 -13.52 25.96
N ILE A 307 20.60 -12.28 26.17
CA ILE A 307 22.02 -11.93 25.98
C ILE A 307 22.92 -12.82 26.86
N HIS A 308 22.37 -13.36 27.96
CA HIS A 308 23.04 -14.38 28.78
C HIS A 308 22.86 -15.83 28.31
N ALA A 309 21.79 -16.21 27.59
CA ALA A 309 21.56 -17.61 27.21
C ALA A 309 22.56 -18.11 26.17
N THR A 310 22.84 -17.31 25.12
CA THR A 310 23.87 -17.63 24.13
C THR A 310 25.26 -17.59 24.75
N ARG A 311 25.56 -16.56 25.56
CA ARG A 311 26.84 -16.44 26.25
C ARG A 311 27.09 -17.57 27.27
N ASP A 312 26.09 -18.00 28.02
CA ASP A 312 26.21 -19.10 28.98
C ASP A 312 26.32 -20.46 28.25
N THR A 313 25.63 -20.68 27.12
CA THR A 313 25.86 -21.87 26.28
C THR A 313 27.25 -21.86 25.66
N ASP A 314 27.73 -20.72 25.16
CA ASP A 314 29.07 -20.59 24.58
C ASP A 314 30.16 -20.73 25.65
N HIS A 315 29.91 -20.30 26.90
CA HIS A 315 30.78 -20.59 28.05
C HIS A 315 30.76 -22.07 28.46
N LEU A 316 29.60 -22.74 28.46
CA LEU A 316 29.52 -24.20 28.71
C LEU A 316 30.20 -25.01 27.59
N LEU A 317 30.14 -24.53 26.35
CA LEU A 317 30.90 -25.06 25.23
C LEU A 317 32.40 -24.84 25.44
N SER A 318 32.88 -23.61 25.69
CA SER A 318 34.32 -23.39 25.91
C SER A 318 34.85 -24.18 27.13
N LEU A 319 34.05 -24.30 28.20
CA LEU A 319 34.39 -25.06 29.40
C LEU A 319 34.46 -26.57 29.12
N SER A 320 33.51 -27.14 28.38
CA SER A 320 33.59 -28.56 27.98
C SER A 320 34.78 -28.84 27.05
N GLU A 321 35.20 -27.87 26.25
CA GLU A 321 36.33 -27.98 25.33
C GLU A 321 37.69 -27.90 26.03
N THR A 322 37.85 -27.03 27.03
CA THR A 322 39.06 -27.00 27.88
C THR A 322 39.18 -28.23 28.79
N ILE A 323 38.05 -28.89 29.08
CA ILE A 323 38.00 -30.18 29.77
C ILE A 323 38.42 -31.32 28.83
N GLU A 324 37.85 -31.41 27.61
CA GLU A 324 38.22 -32.41 26.60
C GLU A 324 39.73 -32.34 26.23
N ASN A 325 40.34 -31.15 26.29
CA ASN A 325 41.77 -30.93 25.98
C ASN A 325 42.76 -31.26 27.12
N GLY A 326 42.35 -32.03 28.14
CA GLY A 326 43.29 -32.71 29.06
C GLY A 326 43.36 -32.16 30.49
N THR A 327 42.27 -31.61 31.04
CA THR A 327 42.19 -31.29 32.48
C THR A 327 41.44 -32.37 33.27
N ALA A 328 42.13 -32.99 34.24
CA ALA A 328 41.52 -34.00 35.12
C ALA A 328 40.50 -33.38 36.07
N LEU A 329 39.32 -33.99 36.18
CA LEU A 329 38.19 -33.52 37.00
C LEU A 329 37.93 -34.43 38.20
N GLU A 330 37.42 -33.83 39.28
CA GLU A 330 36.88 -34.56 40.42
C GLU A 330 35.46 -35.09 40.09
N PRO A 331 35.06 -36.30 40.53
CA PRO A 331 33.75 -36.88 40.21
C PRO A 331 32.55 -35.97 40.51
N ALA A 332 32.62 -35.18 41.58
CA ALA A 332 31.57 -34.22 41.96
C ALA A 332 31.42 -33.05 40.95
N GLN A 333 32.52 -32.58 40.36
CA GLN A 333 32.51 -31.55 39.32
C GLN A 333 31.87 -32.08 38.04
N LEU A 334 32.23 -33.31 37.66
CA LEU A 334 31.74 -34.00 36.46
C LEU A 334 30.22 -34.23 36.53
N VAL A 335 29.70 -34.64 37.69
CA VAL A 335 28.24 -34.72 37.94
C VAL A 335 27.57 -33.34 37.85
N SER A 336 28.18 -32.29 38.41
CA SER A 336 27.63 -30.92 38.32
C SER A 336 27.61 -30.39 36.89
N LEU A 337 28.64 -30.69 36.08
CA LEU A 337 28.71 -30.29 34.67
C LEU A 337 27.69 -31.05 33.83
N LYS A 338 27.57 -32.37 33.99
CA LYS A 338 26.52 -33.19 33.33
C LYS A 338 25.13 -32.63 33.63
N GLY A 339 24.83 -32.32 34.90
CA GLY A 339 23.54 -31.72 35.29
C GLY A 339 23.27 -30.35 34.65
N LEU A 340 24.31 -29.52 34.46
CA LEU A 340 24.18 -28.25 33.72
C LEU A 340 23.96 -28.47 32.22
N LEU A 341 24.70 -29.38 31.60
CA LEU A 341 24.56 -29.75 30.18
C LEU A 341 23.17 -30.32 29.89
N THR A 342 22.69 -31.29 30.65
CA THR A 342 21.36 -31.89 30.47
C THR A 342 20.25 -30.85 30.59
N LYS A 343 20.32 -29.95 31.58
CA LYS A 343 19.32 -28.87 31.76
C LYS A 343 19.34 -27.87 30.60
N GLU A 344 20.51 -27.51 30.08
CA GLU A 344 20.61 -26.58 28.95
C GLU A 344 20.19 -27.26 27.63
N ILE A 345 20.47 -28.56 27.46
CA ILE A 345 19.94 -29.39 26.35
C ILE A 345 18.41 -29.47 26.40
N GLU A 346 17.82 -29.62 27.59
CA GLU A 346 16.37 -29.63 27.78
C GLU A 346 15.75 -28.29 27.39
N LEU A 347 16.30 -27.17 27.89
CA LEU A 347 15.87 -25.82 27.52
C LEU A 347 15.96 -25.56 26.00
N LEU A 348 17.07 -25.96 25.36
CA LEU A 348 17.22 -25.85 23.90
C LEU A 348 16.27 -26.79 23.15
N SER A 349 15.90 -27.94 23.73
CA SER A 349 14.92 -28.87 23.13
C SER A 349 13.49 -28.35 23.24
N GLU A 350 13.16 -27.66 24.33
CA GLU A 350 11.88 -26.96 24.54
C GLU A 350 11.73 -25.83 23.51
N GLY A 351 12.75 -24.98 23.35
CA GLY A 351 12.76 -23.87 22.37
C GLY A 351 12.81 -24.27 20.89
N LEU A 352 12.76 -25.57 20.56
CA LEU A 352 12.69 -26.12 19.20
C LEU A 352 11.32 -26.74 18.87
N ARG A 353 10.38 -26.75 19.82
CA ARG A 353 9.01 -27.25 19.67
C ARG A 353 8.02 -26.10 19.48
N GLY A 354 6.89 -26.38 18.83
CA GLY A 354 5.74 -25.48 18.80
C GLY A 354 5.07 -25.33 20.17
N GLN A 355 4.27 -24.27 20.33
CA GLN A 355 3.59 -23.94 21.60
C GLN A 355 2.28 -24.73 21.83
N LEU A 356 1.69 -25.31 20.78
CA LEU A 356 0.33 -25.86 20.77
C LEU A 356 0.29 -27.38 20.61
N SER A 357 1.29 -28.00 19.98
CA SER A 357 1.37 -29.47 19.82
C SER A 357 2.81 -29.99 19.85
N THR A 358 2.94 -31.29 20.18
CA THR A 358 4.22 -32.01 20.20
C THR A 358 4.73 -32.41 18.81
N HIS A 359 3.94 -32.19 17.76
CA HIS A 359 4.19 -32.75 16.44
C HIS A 359 5.00 -31.84 15.50
N ASN A 360 4.80 -30.51 15.57
CA ASN A 360 5.60 -29.54 14.81
C ASN A 360 6.79 -29.06 15.65
N GLN A 361 7.98 -29.45 15.22
CA GLN A 361 9.25 -29.10 15.83
C GLN A 361 10.32 -28.94 14.75
N TYR A 362 11.30 -28.08 14.95
CA TYR A 362 12.43 -27.97 14.02
C TYR A 362 13.29 -29.25 14.12
N PRO A 363 13.64 -29.92 12.99
CA PRO A 363 13.59 -29.47 11.60
C PRO A 363 12.38 -30.01 10.80
N ARG A 364 11.45 -30.74 11.43
CA ARG A 364 10.29 -31.37 10.76
C ARG A 364 9.36 -30.36 10.07
N ASN A 365 9.44 -29.08 10.44
CA ASN A 365 8.70 -27.99 9.80
C ASN A 365 9.23 -27.61 8.40
N LEU A 366 10.43 -28.05 7.99
CA LEU A 366 11.04 -27.71 6.68
C LEU A 366 10.41 -28.48 5.49
N THR A 367 9.07 -28.48 5.42
CA THR A 367 8.28 -29.10 4.35
C THR A 367 7.66 -28.04 3.44
N ILE A 368 7.40 -28.41 2.18
CA ILE A 368 6.70 -27.54 1.23
C ILE A 368 5.29 -27.22 1.74
N SER A 369 4.60 -28.20 2.35
CA SER A 369 3.26 -28.00 2.92
C SER A 369 3.22 -26.91 3.99
N ASN A 370 4.12 -26.95 4.98
CA ASN A 370 4.16 -25.94 6.06
C ASN A 370 4.55 -24.55 5.52
N PHE A 371 5.43 -24.49 4.52
CA PHE A 371 5.80 -23.24 3.88
C PHE A 371 4.64 -22.62 3.08
N CYS A 372 4.00 -23.39 2.19
CA CYS A 372 2.83 -22.93 1.42
C CYS A 372 1.69 -22.50 2.34
N GLU A 373 1.46 -23.24 3.42
CA GLU A 373 0.49 -22.89 4.45
C GLU A 373 0.76 -21.49 5.03
N PHE A 374 1.98 -21.21 5.54
CA PHE A 374 2.35 -19.88 6.04
C PHE A 374 2.23 -18.78 4.96
N ILE A 375 2.63 -19.07 3.72
CA ILE A 375 2.51 -18.12 2.61
C ILE A 375 1.04 -17.76 2.31
N THR A 376 0.08 -18.64 2.57
CA THR A 376 -1.37 -18.32 2.43
C THR A 376 -2.01 -17.66 3.66
N LEU A 377 -1.48 -17.86 4.87
CA LEU A 377 -2.09 -17.31 6.10
C LEU A 377 -2.13 -15.77 6.15
N PRO A 378 -3.16 -15.14 6.74
CA PRO A 378 -3.27 -13.67 6.87
C PRO A 378 -2.38 -13.08 7.98
N THR A 379 -1.15 -13.58 8.13
CA THR A 379 -0.14 -13.07 9.08
C THR A 379 1.22 -12.88 8.38
N LEU A 380 1.99 -11.90 8.85
CA LEU A 380 3.36 -11.62 8.39
C LEU A 380 4.43 -12.23 9.31
N VAL A 381 4.01 -12.81 10.44
CA VAL A 381 4.89 -13.32 11.50
C VAL A 381 4.89 -14.84 11.45
N TYR A 382 6.04 -15.43 11.07
CA TYR A 382 6.20 -16.89 11.05
C TYR A 382 6.38 -17.44 12.47
N GLU A 383 5.62 -18.48 12.80
CA GLU A 383 5.78 -19.34 13.97
C GLU A 383 5.64 -20.80 13.53
N LEU A 384 6.07 -21.75 14.36
CA LEU A 384 5.92 -23.19 14.06
C LEU A 384 4.46 -23.64 13.97
N GLU A 385 3.56 -22.98 14.71
CA GLU A 385 2.16 -23.39 14.88
C GLU A 385 1.23 -22.16 15.01
N TYR A 386 -0.03 -22.35 14.66
CA TYR A 386 -1.06 -21.32 14.67
C TYR A 386 -2.39 -21.89 15.17
N PRO A 387 -3.21 -21.14 15.91
CA PRO A 387 -4.54 -21.58 16.33
C PRO A 387 -5.45 -21.77 15.10
N ARG A 388 -6.19 -22.87 15.05
CA ARG A 388 -7.04 -23.25 13.91
C ARG A 388 -8.52 -23.33 14.24
N THR A 389 -9.35 -23.09 13.23
CA THR A 389 -10.78 -23.42 13.25
C THR A 389 -10.99 -24.87 12.82
N GLU A 390 -11.97 -25.54 13.43
CA GLU A 390 -12.27 -26.96 13.18
C GLU A 390 -12.87 -27.18 11.78
N ARG A 391 -13.68 -26.23 11.31
CA ARG A 391 -14.41 -26.27 10.03
C ARG A 391 -14.43 -24.89 9.38
N ILE A 392 -14.65 -24.86 8.07
CA ILE A 392 -14.82 -23.65 7.25
C ILE A 392 -16.32 -23.34 7.16
N ASP A 393 -16.73 -22.14 7.55
CA ASP A 393 -18.08 -21.61 7.31
C ASP A 393 -18.15 -20.91 5.95
N TRP A 394 -18.58 -21.65 4.93
CA TRP A 394 -18.77 -21.11 3.57
C TRP A 394 -19.83 -20.01 3.48
N THR A 395 -20.78 -19.95 4.42
CA THR A 395 -21.78 -18.88 4.48
C THR A 395 -21.12 -17.56 4.88
N TYR A 396 -20.26 -17.62 5.91
CA TYR A 396 -19.45 -16.48 6.35
C TYR A 396 -18.49 -16.02 5.25
N VAL A 397 -17.83 -16.95 4.54
CA VAL A 397 -16.97 -16.61 3.40
C VAL A 397 -17.78 -15.91 2.29
N ALA A 398 -18.94 -16.44 1.91
CA ALA A 398 -19.80 -15.82 0.90
C ALA A 398 -20.29 -14.42 1.32
N GLU A 399 -20.71 -14.25 2.58
CA GLU A 399 -21.09 -12.95 3.16
C GLU A 399 -19.95 -11.93 3.03
N LYS A 400 -18.73 -12.29 3.46
CA LYS A 400 -17.57 -11.40 3.38
C LYS A 400 -17.16 -11.08 1.94
N VAL A 401 -17.25 -12.04 1.02
CA VAL A 401 -16.95 -11.82 -0.41
C VAL A 401 -17.97 -10.86 -1.05
N VAL A 402 -19.27 -11.04 -0.79
CA VAL A 402 -20.31 -10.10 -1.27
C VAL A 402 -20.11 -8.71 -0.66
N ALA A 403 -19.81 -8.63 0.64
CA ALA A 403 -19.51 -7.36 1.31
C ALA A 403 -18.27 -6.66 0.73
N THR A 404 -17.22 -7.39 0.35
CA THR A 404 -16.04 -6.85 -0.35
C THR A 404 -16.44 -6.15 -1.64
N PHE A 405 -17.12 -6.85 -2.57
CA PHE A 405 -17.49 -6.27 -3.87
C PHE A 405 -18.51 -5.15 -3.75
N ALA A 406 -19.51 -5.27 -2.86
CA ALA A 406 -20.49 -4.23 -2.60
C ALA A 406 -19.82 -2.95 -2.04
N THR A 407 -18.85 -3.10 -1.13
CA THR A 407 -18.12 -1.95 -0.56
C THR A 407 -17.20 -1.29 -1.59
N ILE A 408 -16.51 -2.07 -2.44
CA ILE A 408 -15.71 -1.53 -3.55
C ILE A 408 -16.60 -0.76 -4.53
N PHE A 409 -17.83 -1.22 -4.81
CA PHE A 409 -18.78 -0.47 -5.64
C PHE A 409 -19.19 0.87 -4.98
N VAL A 410 -19.44 0.89 -3.67
CA VAL A 410 -19.69 2.13 -2.91
C VAL A 410 -18.51 3.10 -3.04
N MET A 411 -17.27 2.61 -2.88
CA MET A 411 -16.05 3.42 -3.05
C MET A 411 -15.96 4.01 -4.46
N ILE A 412 -16.17 3.21 -5.52
CA ILE A 412 -16.16 3.71 -6.90
C ILE A 412 -17.17 4.85 -7.09
N VAL A 413 -18.40 4.71 -6.58
CA VAL A 413 -19.44 5.74 -6.62
C VAL A 413 -19.00 7.01 -5.87
N VAL A 414 -18.47 6.87 -4.66
CA VAL A 414 -18.02 7.99 -3.80
C VAL A 414 -16.89 8.78 -4.46
N SER A 415 -15.92 8.07 -5.01
CA SER A 415 -14.83 8.64 -5.81
C SER A 415 -15.34 9.37 -7.07
N GLN A 416 -16.29 8.78 -7.81
CA GLN A 416 -16.86 9.39 -9.02
C GLN A 416 -17.64 10.69 -8.74
N TYR A 417 -18.49 10.72 -7.71
CA TYR A 417 -19.38 11.87 -7.49
C TYR A 417 -18.79 12.99 -6.65
N TRP A 418 -17.85 12.69 -5.74
CA TRP A 418 -17.37 13.68 -4.76
C TRP A 418 -15.88 13.98 -4.83
N ILE A 419 -15.04 13.00 -5.19
CA ILE A 419 -13.59 13.23 -5.31
C ILE A 419 -13.24 13.74 -6.71
N TYR A 420 -13.70 13.04 -7.76
CA TYR A 420 -13.34 13.34 -9.14
C TYR A 420 -13.64 14.80 -9.55
N PRO A 421 -14.83 15.40 -9.29
CA PRO A 421 -15.10 16.78 -9.71
C PRO A 421 -14.19 17.81 -9.03
N VAL A 422 -13.81 17.58 -7.77
CA VAL A 422 -12.91 18.47 -7.02
C VAL A 422 -11.48 18.34 -7.54
N VAL A 423 -11.04 17.11 -7.85
CA VAL A 423 -9.75 16.86 -8.48
C VAL A 423 -9.68 17.53 -9.87
N MET A 424 -10.71 17.41 -10.70
CA MET A 424 -10.78 18.09 -12.00
C MET A 424 -10.68 19.61 -11.84
N ARG A 425 -11.39 20.23 -10.89
CA ARG A 425 -11.24 21.66 -10.56
C ARG A 425 -9.79 22.04 -10.21
N THR A 426 -9.07 21.20 -9.45
CA THR A 426 -7.64 21.47 -9.13
C THR A 426 -6.71 21.33 -10.34
N LEU A 427 -7.04 20.43 -11.27
CA LEU A 427 -6.32 20.27 -12.53
C LEU A 427 -6.57 21.47 -13.46
N GLU A 428 -7.82 21.92 -13.60
CA GLU A 428 -8.21 23.14 -14.33
C GLU A 428 -7.40 24.35 -13.84
N MET A 429 -7.33 24.55 -12.53
CA MET A 429 -6.56 25.65 -11.93
C MET A 429 -5.06 25.58 -12.23
N LYS A 430 -4.49 24.37 -12.31
CA LYS A 430 -3.09 24.16 -12.73
C LYS A 430 -2.94 24.47 -14.22
N GLU A 431 -3.87 23.99 -15.04
CA GLU A 431 -3.92 24.08 -16.50
C GLU A 431 -4.08 25.53 -16.99
N GLN A 432 -4.92 26.31 -16.33
CA GLN A 432 -5.06 27.77 -16.53
C GLN A 432 -3.82 28.57 -16.12
N GLY A 433 -2.85 27.96 -15.41
CA GLY A 433 -1.58 28.62 -15.07
C GLY A 433 -1.66 29.61 -13.90
N LEU A 434 -2.73 29.56 -13.09
CA LEU A 434 -2.90 30.41 -11.90
C LEU A 434 -1.64 30.43 -11.04
N THR A 435 -1.29 31.59 -10.48
CA THR A 435 -0.10 31.75 -9.64
C THR A 435 -0.19 30.91 -8.36
N VAL A 436 0.96 30.55 -7.78
CA VAL A 436 1.02 29.75 -6.54
C VAL A 436 0.21 30.40 -5.41
N GLN A 437 0.24 31.74 -5.31
CA GLN A 437 -0.50 32.50 -4.31
C GLN A 437 -2.02 32.44 -4.48
N GLN A 438 -2.52 32.43 -5.73
CA GLN A 438 -3.95 32.24 -6.02
C GLN A 438 -4.38 30.81 -5.67
N ARG A 439 -3.59 29.79 -6.05
CA ARG A 439 -3.89 28.40 -5.68
C ARG A 439 -3.88 28.18 -4.16
N LEU A 440 -2.97 28.83 -3.44
CA LEU A 440 -2.90 28.75 -1.97
C LEU A 440 -4.13 29.38 -1.29
N ARG A 441 -4.78 30.37 -1.92
CA ARG A 441 -6.01 30.98 -1.41
C ARG A 441 -7.23 30.06 -1.55
N GLU A 442 -7.29 29.29 -2.62
CA GLU A 442 -8.37 28.31 -2.87
C GLU A 442 -8.15 26.97 -2.16
N PHE A 443 -6.89 26.67 -1.80
CA PHE A 443 -6.49 25.42 -1.14
C PHE A 443 -7.33 25.01 0.09
N PRO A 444 -7.73 25.93 1.00
CA PRO A 444 -8.56 25.54 2.16
C PRO A 444 -9.95 25.05 1.75
N TRP A 445 -10.55 25.61 0.69
CA TRP A 445 -11.85 25.18 0.19
C TRP A 445 -11.77 23.83 -0.49
N VAL A 446 -10.77 23.63 -1.36
CA VAL A 446 -10.46 22.34 -1.99
C VAL A 446 -10.21 21.26 -0.93
N LEU A 447 -9.43 21.57 0.11
CA LEU A 447 -9.18 20.64 1.21
C LEU A 447 -10.49 20.30 1.94
N SER A 448 -11.33 21.30 2.24
CA SER A 448 -12.63 21.12 2.90
C SER A 448 -13.59 20.23 2.10
N ASP A 449 -13.71 20.47 0.79
CA ASP A 449 -14.52 19.66 -0.13
C ASP A 449 -14.06 18.18 -0.13
N LEU A 450 -12.76 17.95 0.05
CA LEU A 450 -12.16 16.60 0.07
C LEU A 450 -12.17 15.90 1.44
N LEU A 451 -12.28 16.62 2.57
CA LEU A 451 -12.17 16.04 3.93
C LEU A 451 -13.11 14.85 4.17
N PHE A 452 -14.40 15.00 3.84
CA PHE A 452 -15.40 13.96 4.11
C PHE A 452 -15.36 12.80 3.11
N PRO A 453 -15.28 13.03 1.78
CA PRO A 453 -15.13 11.94 0.82
C PRO A 453 -13.88 11.08 1.09
N PHE A 454 -12.72 11.70 1.34
CA PHE A 454 -11.49 10.93 1.62
C PHE A 454 -11.52 10.19 2.94
N MET A 455 -12.13 10.76 3.99
CA MET A 455 -12.36 10.00 5.23
C MET A 455 -13.21 8.76 4.95
N MET A 456 -14.29 8.90 4.17
CA MET A 456 -15.17 7.77 3.90
C MET A 456 -14.47 6.69 3.07
N GLU A 457 -13.72 7.08 2.02
CA GLU A 457 -12.86 6.13 1.28
C GLU A 457 -11.84 5.43 2.20
N TYR A 458 -11.21 6.16 3.12
CA TYR A 458 -10.23 5.61 4.05
C TYR A 458 -10.85 4.58 5.01
N LEU A 459 -12.06 4.85 5.51
CA LEU A 459 -12.82 3.93 6.37
C LEU A 459 -13.36 2.71 5.60
N LEU A 460 -13.84 2.91 4.37
CA LEU A 460 -14.34 1.82 3.51
C LEU A 460 -13.19 0.92 3.04
N ALA A 461 -12.04 1.48 2.64
CA ALA A 461 -10.84 0.73 2.33
C ALA A 461 -10.35 -0.09 3.53
N PHE A 462 -10.40 0.48 4.73
CA PHE A 462 -10.10 -0.23 5.97
C PHE A 462 -11.06 -1.42 6.19
N TYR A 463 -12.37 -1.19 6.05
CA TYR A 463 -13.38 -2.23 6.20
C TYR A 463 -13.22 -3.36 5.17
N VAL A 464 -12.96 -3.02 3.89
CA VAL A 464 -12.70 -3.99 2.82
C VAL A 464 -11.50 -4.87 3.15
N ILE A 465 -10.36 -4.27 3.47
CA ILE A 465 -9.11 -5.03 3.65
C ILE A 465 -9.14 -5.83 4.95
N TRP A 466 -9.33 -5.18 6.10
CA TRP A 466 -9.13 -5.80 7.41
C TRP A 466 -10.35 -6.57 7.93
N GLU A 467 -11.57 -6.19 7.58
CA GLU A 467 -12.80 -6.83 8.08
C GLU A 467 -13.47 -7.77 7.07
N CYS A 468 -13.32 -7.54 5.76
CA CYS A 468 -13.85 -8.45 4.73
C CYS A 468 -12.77 -9.42 4.21
N VAL A 469 -11.73 -8.92 3.55
CA VAL A 469 -10.74 -9.75 2.84
C VAL A 469 -9.91 -10.60 3.81
N LEU A 470 -9.29 -10.01 4.84
CA LEU A 470 -8.48 -10.79 5.79
C LEU A 470 -9.30 -11.84 6.56
N ASN A 471 -10.56 -11.55 6.91
CA ASN A 471 -11.44 -12.54 7.55
C ASN A 471 -11.89 -13.66 6.60
N ALA A 472 -12.16 -13.35 5.33
CA ALA A 472 -12.46 -14.38 4.32
C ALA A 472 -11.25 -15.30 4.09
N VAL A 473 -10.05 -14.74 3.95
CA VAL A 473 -8.80 -15.50 3.82
C VAL A 473 -8.52 -16.29 5.10
N ALA A 474 -8.75 -15.72 6.29
CA ALA A 474 -8.61 -16.43 7.56
C ALA A 474 -9.50 -17.67 7.62
N GLU A 475 -10.77 -17.55 7.24
CA GLU A 475 -11.70 -18.68 7.31
C GLU A 475 -11.38 -19.76 6.27
N ILE A 476 -11.05 -19.38 5.03
CA ILE A 476 -10.61 -20.33 4.00
C ILE A 476 -9.34 -21.08 4.43
N THR A 477 -8.40 -20.40 5.09
CA THR A 477 -7.14 -21.00 5.60
C THR A 477 -7.27 -21.63 7.00
N ARG A 478 -8.49 -21.64 7.57
CA ARG A 478 -8.81 -22.10 8.93
C ARG A 478 -8.00 -21.41 10.04
N PHE A 479 -7.58 -20.17 9.84
CA PHE A 479 -6.83 -19.37 10.81
C PHE A 479 -7.77 -18.76 11.87
N ALA A 480 -7.55 -19.07 13.15
CA ALA A 480 -8.47 -18.71 14.22
C ALA A 480 -8.11 -17.42 14.99
N ASP A 481 -6.97 -16.79 14.69
CA ASP A 481 -6.63 -15.46 15.24
C ASP A 481 -7.07 -14.37 14.26
N ARG A 482 -8.28 -13.86 14.43
CA ARG A 482 -8.83 -12.77 13.60
C ARG A 482 -8.52 -11.38 14.18
N GLY A 483 -7.51 -11.26 15.05
CA GLY A 483 -7.09 -10.02 15.70
C GLY A 483 -6.29 -9.06 14.80
N PHE A 484 -6.71 -8.85 13.55
CA PHE A 484 -5.97 -8.07 12.54
C PHE A 484 -5.85 -6.57 12.87
N TYR A 485 -6.74 -6.07 13.71
CA TYR A 485 -6.81 -4.69 14.19
C TYR A 485 -7.44 -4.65 15.60
N ALA A 486 -7.32 -3.52 16.29
CA ALA A 486 -8.00 -3.24 17.56
C ALA A 486 -8.98 -2.06 17.40
N ASP A 487 -9.58 -1.59 18.49
CA ASP A 487 -10.48 -0.43 18.54
C ASP A 487 -9.74 0.91 18.34
N TRP A 488 -9.00 1.03 17.24
CA TRP A 488 -8.12 2.16 16.92
C TRP A 488 -8.87 3.50 16.86
N TRP A 489 -10.18 3.51 16.64
CA TRP A 489 -11.05 4.70 16.72
C TRP A 489 -11.08 5.33 18.12
N ASN A 490 -10.80 4.56 19.17
CA ASN A 490 -10.65 5.01 20.55
C ASN A 490 -9.22 5.53 20.86
N SER A 491 -8.32 5.59 19.87
CA SER A 491 -6.93 6.02 20.08
C SER A 491 -6.87 7.44 20.65
N VAL A 492 -6.09 7.61 21.71
CA VAL A 492 -5.83 8.92 22.34
C VAL A 492 -4.50 9.52 21.85
N SER A 493 -3.68 8.71 21.16
CA SER A 493 -2.37 9.12 20.66
C SER A 493 -1.98 8.37 19.39
N TRP A 494 -1.14 8.99 18.56
CA TRP A 494 -0.60 8.40 17.34
C TRP A 494 0.23 7.13 17.57
N ASP A 495 0.88 6.98 18.73
CA ASP A 495 1.62 5.75 19.04
C ASP A 495 0.70 4.58 19.39
N GLN A 496 -0.51 4.84 19.90
CA GLN A 496 -1.55 3.82 20.07
C GLN A 496 -2.12 3.40 18.71
N PHE A 497 -2.54 4.37 17.90
CA PHE A 497 -3.03 4.13 16.54
C PHE A 497 -2.09 3.26 15.69
N ALA A 498 -0.79 3.55 15.72
CA ALA A 498 0.22 2.80 14.97
C ALA A 498 0.41 1.33 15.42
N ARG A 499 -0.13 0.94 16.59
CA ARG A 499 -0.20 -0.46 17.06
C ARG A 499 -1.52 -1.12 16.70
N ASP A 500 -2.60 -0.37 16.80
CA ASP A 500 -3.97 -0.91 16.77
C ASP A 500 -4.60 -0.92 15.38
N TRP A 501 -4.14 -0.06 14.45
CA TRP A 501 -4.67 0.01 13.07
C TRP A 501 -4.40 -1.25 12.23
N ASN A 502 -3.15 -1.72 12.18
CA ASN A 502 -2.73 -2.85 11.35
C ASN A 502 -1.77 -3.73 12.15
N ARG A 503 -2.33 -4.66 12.93
CA ARG A 503 -1.56 -5.53 13.83
C ARG A 503 -0.59 -6.46 13.09
N PRO A 504 -0.90 -7.09 11.94
CA PRO A 504 0.06 -7.90 11.20
C PRO A 504 1.36 -7.16 10.85
N VAL A 505 1.26 -5.93 10.34
CA VAL A 505 2.45 -5.11 10.02
C VAL A 505 3.12 -4.58 11.28
N HIS A 506 2.35 -4.15 12.29
CA HIS A 506 2.91 -3.73 13.57
C HIS A 506 3.74 -4.84 14.23
N ASN A 507 3.21 -6.06 14.29
CA ASN A 507 3.87 -7.21 14.89
C ASN A 507 5.15 -7.61 14.13
N PHE A 508 5.13 -7.54 12.79
CA PHE A 508 6.32 -7.74 11.96
C PHE A 508 7.41 -6.69 12.27
N LEU A 509 7.06 -5.40 12.25
CA LEU A 509 7.98 -4.31 12.56
C LEU A 509 8.52 -4.41 14.00
N LEU A 510 7.67 -4.78 14.97
CA LEU A 510 8.06 -4.94 16.36
C LEU A 510 9.09 -6.07 16.54
N ARG A 511 8.83 -7.25 15.97
CA ARG A 511 9.70 -8.45 16.08
C ARG A 511 11.00 -8.28 15.29
N HIS A 512 10.91 -7.96 14.00
CA HIS A 512 12.04 -8.04 13.07
C HIS A 512 12.81 -6.73 12.86
N VAL A 513 12.21 -5.56 13.16
CA VAL A 513 12.87 -4.25 13.00
C VAL A 513 13.22 -3.64 14.36
N TYR A 514 12.23 -3.41 15.23
CA TYR A 514 12.42 -2.72 16.50
C TYR A 514 13.30 -3.54 17.48
N HIS A 515 12.90 -4.79 17.77
CA HIS A 515 13.67 -5.64 18.68
C HIS A 515 15.04 -6.04 18.09
N SER A 516 15.13 -6.27 16.77
CA SER A 516 16.40 -6.51 16.08
C SER A 516 17.36 -5.31 16.13
N SER A 517 16.83 -4.08 16.00
CA SER A 517 17.60 -2.84 16.14
C SER A 517 18.20 -2.67 17.54
N ILE A 518 17.47 -3.06 18.57
CA ILE A 518 17.93 -3.00 19.97
C ILE A 518 18.96 -4.10 20.25
N SER A 519 18.75 -5.33 19.78
CA SER A 519 19.65 -6.46 20.07
C SER A 519 20.95 -6.42 19.24
N SER A 520 20.84 -6.15 17.94
CA SER A 520 21.97 -6.20 17.00
C SER A 520 22.80 -4.91 17.01
N PHE A 521 22.15 -3.76 16.94
CA PHE A 521 22.83 -2.45 16.86
C PHE A 521 22.93 -1.72 18.21
N ARG A 522 22.42 -2.31 19.31
CA ARG A 522 22.41 -1.73 20.67
C ARG A 522 21.82 -0.32 20.75
N LEU A 523 20.86 -0.02 19.88
CA LEU A 523 20.23 1.29 19.80
C LEU A 523 19.32 1.57 21.01
N SER A 524 19.21 2.84 21.39
CA SER A 524 18.27 3.28 22.43
C SER A 524 16.81 3.04 22.01
N HIS A 525 15.89 2.92 22.96
CA HIS A 525 14.44 2.78 22.66
C HIS A 525 13.89 3.92 21.78
N VAL A 526 14.42 5.14 21.90
CA VAL A 526 14.04 6.28 21.06
C VAL A 526 14.61 6.14 19.65
N SER A 527 15.88 5.79 19.53
CA SER A 527 16.57 5.56 18.24
C SER A 527 15.95 4.38 17.46
N ALA A 528 15.59 3.30 18.16
CA ALA A 528 14.91 2.14 17.56
C ALA A 528 13.49 2.48 17.10
N SER A 529 12.76 3.33 17.85
CA SER A 529 11.45 3.84 17.42
C SER A 529 11.58 4.72 16.18
N LEU A 530 12.55 5.65 16.16
CA LEU A 530 12.84 6.51 15.02
C LEU A 530 13.20 5.70 13.77
N MET A 531 14.07 4.69 13.90
CA MET A 531 14.44 3.79 12.80
C MET A 531 13.24 3.02 12.25
N THR A 532 12.37 2.53 13.14
CA THR A 532 11.17 1.77 12.74
C THR A 532 10.15 2.66 12.00
N PHE A 533 9.94 3.89 12.47
CA PHE A 533 9.08 4.86 11.79
C PHE A 533 9.68 5.34 10.46
N LEU A 534 10.98 5.59 10.39
CA LEU A 534 11.68 5.99 9.16
C LEU A 534 11.61 4.89 8.10
N LEU A 535 11.88 3.63 8.46
CA LEU A 535 11.74 2.50 7.54
C LEU A 535 10.30 2.38 7.01
N SER A 536 9.30 2.51 7.89
CA SER A 536 7.90 2.52 7.50
C SER A 536 7.59 3.65 6.51
N ALA A 537 8.02 4.89 6.79
CA ALA A 537 7.84 6.05 5.92
C ALA A 537 8.52 5.88 4.55
N CYS A 538 9.73 5.29 4.50
CA CYS A 538 10.41 4.97 3.25
C CYS A 538 9.66 3.92 2.41
N VAL A 539 9.07 2.90 3.03
CA VAL A 539 8.24 1.91 2.31
C VAL A 539 6.95 2.53 1.78
N HIS A 540 6.34 3.46 2.52
CA HIS A 540 5.15 4.18 2.05
C HIS A 540 5.49 5.13 0.89
N GLU A 541 6.59 5.87 0.95
CA GLU A 541 7.07 6.70 -0.17
C GLU A 541 7.51 5.85 -1.37
N LEU A 542 8.04 4.63 -1.17
CA LEU A 542 8.34 3.69 -2.26
C LEU A 542 7.08 3.27 -3.02
N ILE A 543 5.96 3.02 -2.32
CA ILE A 543 4.67 2.76 -2.95
C ILE A 543 4.21 3.97 -3.76
N MET A 544 4.30 5.19 -3.20
CA MET A 544 3.96 6.43 -3.91
C MET A 544 4.86 6.67 -5.13
N LEU A 545 6.15 6.39 -5.02
CA LEU A 545 7.11 6.46 -6.12
C LEU A 545 6.69 5.50 -7.26
N CYS A 546 6.27 4.27 -6.96
CA CYS A 546 5.79 3.33 -7.97
C CYS A 546 4.47 3.79 -8.64
N ILE A 547 3.54 4.36 -7.86
CA ILE A 547 2.24 4.88 -8.38
C ILE A 547 2.46 6.09 -9.31
N PHE A 548 3.19 7.10 -8.83
CA PHE A 548 3.31 8.40 -9.52
C PHE A 548 4.54 8.48 -10.43
N ARG A 549 5.39 7.45 -10.45
CA ARG A 549 6.69 7.38 -11.18
C ARG A 549 7.62 8.58 -10.91
N ARG A 550 7.42 9.27 -9.78
CA ARG A 550 8.17 10.43 -9.32
C ARG A 550 8.30 10.42 -7.80
N LEU A 551 9.50 10.68 -7.29
CA LEU A 551 9.76 10.85 -5.85
C LEU A 551 9.32 12.26 -5.43
N ARG A 552 8.43 12.38 -4.43
CA ARG A 552 7.93 13.69 -3.97
C ARG A 552 8.25 13.98 -2.50
N GLY A 553 8.37 12.95 -1.67
CA GLY A 553 8.68 13.06 -0.24
C GLY A 553 7.52 13.53 0.65
N TYR A 554 6.34 13.82 0.09
CA TYR A 554 5.20 14.34 0.86
C TYR A 554 4.68 13.31 1.88
N LEU A 555 4.57 12.03 1.49
CA LEU A 555 4.11 11.00 2.40
C LEU A 555 5.17 10.72 3.47
N LEU A 556 6.44 10.63 3.06
CA LEU A 556 7.57 10.49 3.98
C LEU A 556 7.58 11.62 5.04
N PHE A 557 7.44 12.88 4.63
CA PHE A 557 7.44 14.01 5.55
C PHE A 557 6.25 13.96 6.52
N LEU A 558 5.03 13.77 6.02
CA LEU A 558 3.82 13.70 6.85
C LEU A 558 3.83 12.51 7.83
N GLN A 559 4.40 11.38 7.42
CA GLN A 559 4.53 10.22 8.30
C GLN A 559 5.59 10.43 9.37
N MET A 560 6.69 11.15 9.06
CA MET A 560 7.69 11.53 10.06
C MET A 560 7.19 12.59 11.06
N THR A 561 6.27 13.49 10.67
CA THR A 561 5.68 14.45 11.62
C THR A 561 4.77 13.81 12.68
N GLN A 562 4.38 12.53 12.52
CA GLN A 562 3.68 11.78 13.58
C GLN A 562 4.52 11.68 14.87
N LEU A 563 5.85 11.61 14.79
CA LEU A 563 6.71 11.52 15.98
C LEU A 563 6.66 12.79 16.86
N PRO A 564 6.78 14.02 16.32
CA PRO A 564 6.41 15.25 17.02
C PRO A 564 5.00 15.23 17.63
N LEU A 565 3.99 14.71 16.93
CA LEU A 565 2.61 14.64 17.45
C LEU A 565 2.47 13.62 18.61
N VAL A 566 3.24 12.53 18.61
CA VAL A 566 3.39 11.62 19.78
C VAL A 566 4.09 12.33 20.95
N SER A 567 5.06 13.20 20.69
CA SER A 567 5.68 14.01 21.74
C SER A 567 4.67 15.01 22.32
N LEU A 568 3.87 15.66 21.46
CA LEU A 568 2.83 16.61 21.85
C LEU A 568 1.74 15.98 22.73
N SER A 569 1.26 14.78 22.42
CA SER A 569 0.27 14.06 23.24
C SER A 569 0.78 13.74 24.66
N ARG A 570 2.10 13.62 24.84
CA ARG A 570 2.76 13.35 26.12
C ARG A 570 2.99 14.61 26.97
N THR A 571 2.79 15.81 26.42
CA THR A 571 2.90 17.10 27.14
C THR A 571 1.78 17.31 28.16
N ARG A 572 1.96 18.28 29.06
CA ARG A 572 0.99 18.62 30.12
C ARG A 572 -0.39 19.07 29.60
N LEU A 573 -0.50 19.47 28.32
CA LEU A 573 -1.75 19.93 27.69
C LEU A 573 -2.73 18.78 27.40
N LEU A 574 -2.21 17.62 26.97
CA LEU A 574 -3.01 16.47 26.51
C LEU A 574 -2.90 15.25 27.45
N ARG A 575 -1.83 15.15 28.25
CA ARG A 575 -1.63 14.06 29.21
C ARG A 575 -2.82 13.93 30.16
N GLY A 576 -3.45 12.75 30.16
CA GLY A 576 -4.60 12.41 31.01
C GLY A 576 -5.97 12.81 30.44
N ARG A 577 -6.04 13.64 29.40
CA ARG A 577 -7.30 14.13 28.80
C ARG A 577 -7.72 13.27 27.61
N ARG A 578 -8.29 12.08 27.87
CA ARG A 578 -8.66 11.08 26.85
C ARG A 578 -9.47 11.67 25.68
N LEU A 579 -10.53 12.43 25.98
CA LEU A 579 -11.39 13.06 24.96
C LEU A 579 -10.61 14.04 24.05
N MET A 580 -9.78 14.91 24.63
CA MET A 580 -9.01 15.89 23.85
C MET A 580 -7.96 15.22 22.95
N GLY A 581 -7.31 14.16 23.44
CA GLY A 581 -6.37 13.37 22.62
C GLY A 581 -7.08 12.67 21.46
N ASN A 582 -8.27 12.12 21.68
CA ASN A 582 -9.06 11.47 20.63
C ASN A 582 -9.59 12.47 19.59
N ILE A 583 -10.06 13.65 19.99
CA ILE A 583 -10.46 14.72 19.05
C ILE A 583 -9.27 15.17 18.20
N PHE A 584 -8.09 15.38 18.81
CA PHE A 584 -6.89 15.78 18.08
C PHE A 584 -6.40 14.68 17.12
N PHE A 585 -6.51 13.42 17.53
CA PHE A 585 -6.26 12.25 16.68
C PHE A 585 -7.18 12.22 15.45
N TRP A 586 -8.50 12.33 15.65
CA TRP A 586 -9.46 12.36 14.54
C TRP A 586 -9.25 13.55 13.60
N LEU A 587 -9.03 14.76 14.12
CA LEU A 587 -8.71 15.94 13.31
C LEU A 587 -7.46 15.70 12.44
N GLY A 588 -6.48 14.97 12.97
CA GLY A 588 -5.30 14.54 12.23
C GLY A 588 -5.58 13.51 11.13
N ILE A 589 -6.42 12.49 11.37
CA ILE A 589 -6.82 11.53 10.31
C ILE A 589 -7.74 12.17 9.27
N PHE A 590 -8.59 13.14 9.61
CA PHE A 590 -9.37 13.88 8.61
C PHE A 590 -8.48 14.72 7.69
N THR A 591 -7.48 15.40 8.25
CA THR A 591 -6.63 16.33 7.48
C THR A 591 -5.51 15.64 6.69
N GLY A 592 -4.85 14.62 7.25
CA GLY A 592 -3.65 14.02 6.66
C GLY A 592 -3.81 13.42 5.26
N PRO A 593 -4.69 12.41 5.04
CA PRO A 593 -4.93 11.79 3.74
C PRO A 593 -5.49 12.78 2.71
N SER A 594 -6.38 13.66 3.14
CA SER A 594 -6.99 14.70 2.31
C SER A 594 -5.92 15.68 1.79
N LEU A 595 -5.01 16.12 2.66
CA LEU A 595 -3.86 16.97 2.31
C LEU A 595 -2.90 16.25 1.35
N LEU A 596 -2.64 14.96 1.59
CA LEU A 596 -1.80 14.13 0.72
C LEU A 596 -2.39 14.09 -0.70
N CYS A 597 -3.71 13.87 -0.83
CA CYS A 597 -4.37 13.85 -2.13
C CYS A 597 -4.19 15.16 -2.90
N THR A 598 -4.52 16.31 -2.30
CA THR A 598 -4.42 17.63 -2.95
C THR A 598 -2.98 17.96 -3.41
N CYS A 599 -1.97 17.44 -2.72
CA CYS A 599 -0.56 17.54 -3.13
C CYS A 599 -0.13 16.48 -4.17
N CYS A 600 -0.86 15.37 -4.29
CA CYS A 600 -0.54 14.26 -5.20
C CYS A 600 -1.22 14.38 -6.57
N THR A 601 -2.47 14.85 -6.65
CA THR A 601 -3.29 14.94 -7.88
C THR A 601 -2.85 16.00 -8.90
N VAL A 602 -1.67 16.61 -8.70
CA VAL A 602 -1.08 17.67 -9.52
C VAL A 602 -0.56 17.13 -10.88
N GLY A 603 -1.48 16.67 -11.75
CA GLY A 603 -1.26 16.07 -13.08
C GLY A 603 -0.54 16.97 -14.10
N VAL A 604 0.12 16.39 -15.10
CA VAL A 604 1.26 17.00 -15.80
C VAL A 604 0.84 17.90 -16.99
N LYS A 605 0.99 19.22 -16.83
CA LYS A 605 1.36 20.11 -17.95
C LYS A 605 2.71 19.67 -18.50
N HIS A 606 2.94 19.78 -19.81
CA HIS A 606 4.30 19.70 -20.34
C HIS A 606 5.18 20.73 -19.63
N GLU A 607 6.36 20.31 -19.17
CA GLU A 607 7.29 21.16 -18.45
C GLU A 607 8.04 22.05 -19.46
N GLY A 608 7.76 23.36 -19.44
CA GLY A 608 8.38 24.35 -20.31
C GLY A 608 7.80 25.74 -20.06
N GLU A 609 8.63 26.77 -20.24
CA GLU A 609 8.21 28.17 -20.22
C GLU A 609 8.01 28.66 -21.66
N ALA A 610 6.86 29.30 -21.89
CA ALA A 610 6.50 29.91 -23.16
C ALA A 610 7.38 31.16 -23.41
N LYS A 611 7.97 31.27 -24.61
CA LYS A 611 8.98 32.30 -24.97
C LYS A 611 8.43 33.38 -25.91
N GLY A 612 7.50 33.03 -26.78
CA GLY A 612 6.70 33.99 -27.55
C GLY A 612 5.85 34.91 -26.68
N GLN A 613 5.24 35.91 -27.32
CA GLN A 613 4.57 37.03 -26.67
C GLN A 613 3.15 37.22 -27.20
N PHE A 614 2.25 37.76 -26.38
CA PHE A 614 0.92 38.16 -26.83
C PHE A 614 0.98 39.54 -27.47
N GLN A 615 0.49 39.67 -28.70
CA GLN A 615 0.38 40.93 -29.44
C GLN A 615 -0.90 40.95 -30.29
N GLN A 616 -1.36 42.15 -30.62
CA GLN A 616 -2.47 42.33 -31.55
C GLN A 616 -1.98 42.18 -32.99
N VAL A 617 -2.62 41.30 -33.76
CA VAL A 617 -2.40 41.14 -35.22
C VAL A 617 -3.77 40.99 -35.86
N GLY A 618 -4.10 41.80 -36.87
CA GLY A 618 -5.41 41.82 -37.52
C GLY A 618 -6.53 42.37 -36.62
N GLY A 619 -6.19 43.05 -35.53
CA GLY A 619 -7.14 43.40 -34.45
C GLY A 619 -7.57 42.20 -33.59
N VAL A 620 -6.83 41.09 -33.64
CA VAL A 620 -7.05 39.86 -32.88
C VAL A 620 -5.93 39.68 -31.86
N ASP A 621 -6.27 39.18 -30.66
CA ASP A 621 -5.27 38.74 -29.69
C ASP A 621 -4.52 37.51 -30.23
N THR A 622 -3.21 37.62 -30.45
CA THR A 622 -2.40 36.55 -31.04
C THR A 622 -1.18 36.25 -30.18
N TYR A 623 -0.79 34.98 -30.13
CA TYR A 623 0.48 34.56 -29.58
C TYR A 623 1.50 34.46 -30.71
N VAL A 624 2.61 35.18 -30.60
CA VAL A 624 3.62 35.31 -31.66
C VAL A 624 4.98 34.88 -31.15
N SER A 625 5.65 34.00 -31.90
CA SER A 625 6.99 33.50 -31.58
C SER A 625 7.93 33.70 -32.76
N TYR A 626 9.12 34.22 -32.49
CA TYR A 626 10.11 34.59 -33.50
C TYR A 626 11.26 33.57 -33.54
N PRO A 627 11.79 33.27 -34.73
CA PRO A 627 13.02 32.48 -34.85
C PRO A 627 14.22 33.25 -34.30
N ALA A 628 15.34 32.56 -34.09
CA ALA A 628 16.53 33.14 -33.45
C ALA A 628 17.14 34.34 -34.20
N ASP A 629 16.97 34.39 -35.53
CA ASP A 629 17.39 35.49 -36.42
C ASP A 629 16.31 36.60 -36.54
N ARG A 630 15.13 36.40 -35.96
CA ARG A 630 13.92 37.24 -36.07
C ARG A 630 13.42 37.46 -37.51
N SER A 631 13.77 36.57 -38.45
CA SER A 631 13.24 36.62 -39.81
C SER A 631 11.73 36.32 -39.84
N THR A 632 10.95 37.14 -40.55
CA THR A 632 9.51 36.89 -40.80
C THR A 632 9.25 36.23 -42.16
N LYS A 633 10.28 36.01 -42.99
CA LYS A 633 10.14 35.55 -44.38
C LYS A 633 9.42 34.22 -44.53
N ARG A 634 9.75 33.23 -43.68
CA ARG A 634 9.12 31.91 -43.63
C ARG A 634 8.25 31.86 -42.38
N ALA A 635 6.93 31.90 -42.57
CA ALA A 635 5.97 32.02 -41.48
C ALA A 635 5.01 30.82 -41.40
N ILE A 636 4.49 30.56 -40.20
CA ILE A 636 3.48 29.53 -39.94
C ILE A 636 2.31 30.17 -39.19
N LEU A 637 1.12 30.07 -39.78
CA LEU A 637 -0.14 30.40 -39.12
C LEU A 637 -0.65 29.16 -38.37
N LEU A 638 -0.62 29.20 -37.04
CA LEU A 638 -0.98 28.09 -36.16
C LEU A 638 -2.43 28.21 -35.69
N LEU A 639 -3.29 27.36 -36.24
CA LEU A 639 -4.72 27.29 -35.96
C LEU A 639 -4.96 26.18 -34.93
N THR A 640 -5.41 26.61 -33.75
CA THR A 640 -5.47 25.78 -32.54
C THR A 640 -6.62 24.77 -32.53
N ASP A 641 -6.53 23.80 -31.61
CA ASP A 641 -7.72 23.02 -31.23
C ASP A 641 -8.68 23.89 -30.41
N VAL A 642 -9.82 23.32 -30.04
CA VAL A 642 -10.87 24.05 -29.29
C VAL A 642 -10.42 24.62 -27.94
N ILE A 643 -9.22 24.28 -27.43
CA ILE A 643 -8.67 24.79 -26.16
C ILE A 643 -7.96 26.15 -26.33
N GLY A 644 -7.65 26.55 -27.56
CA GLY A 644 -7.21 27.92 -27.92
C GLY A 644 -5.73 28.24 -27.67
N HIS A 645 -5.32 29.44 -28.11
CA HIS A 645 -3.93 29.95 -28.11
C HIS A 645 -3.36 30.19 -26.71
N ARG A 646 -4.21 30.36 -25.70
CA ARG A 646 -3.80 30.50 -24.29
C ARG A 646 -3.40 29.19 -23.63
N PHE A 647 -3.59 28.04 -24.31
CA PHE A 647 -3.13 26.76 -23.81
C PHE A 647 -1.61 26.59 -23.95
N ILE A 648 -0.95 26.24 -22.85
CA ILE A 648 0.53 26.13 -22.78
C ILE A 648 1.11 25.14 -23.80
N ASN A 649 0.43 24.02 -24.08
CA ASN A 649 0.96 23.05 -25.05
C ASN A 649 0.98 23.64 -26.48
N ALA A 650 0.00 24.47 -26.83
CA ALA A 650 -0.05 25.15 -28.13
C ALA A 650 1.06 26.21 -28.24
N GLN A 651 1.33 26.94 -27.16
CA GLN A 651 2.45 27.90 -27.08
C GLN A 651 3.80 27.21 -27.22
N LEU A 652 4.01 26.08 -26.52
CA LEU A 652 5.24 25.30 -26.63
C LEU A 652 5.44 24.72 -28.04
N ILE A 653 4.37 24.35 -28.74
CA ILE A 653 4.43 23.95 -30.16
C ILE A 653 4.83 25.15 -31.04
N ALA A 654 4.25 26.33 -30.81
CA ALA A 654 4.62 27.56 -31.53
C ALA A 654 6.09 27.93 -31.33
N ASP A 655 6.59 27.85 -30.09
CA ASP A 655 7.99 28.12 -29.76
C ASP A 655 8.95 27.07 -30.33
N GLN A 656 8.53 25.79 -30.40
CA GLN A 656 9.33 24.74 -31.04
C GLN A 656 9.40 24.92 -32.56
N LEU A 657 8.29 25.33 -33.22
CA LEU A 657 8.31 25.71 -34.63
C LEU A 657 9.21 26.94 -34.85
N ALA A 658 9.17 27.93 -33.96
CA ALA A 658 10.06 29.09 -34.04
C ALA A 658 11.54 28.73 -33.85
N ALA A 659 11.85 27.81 -32.94
CA ALA A 659 13.19 27.25 -32.79
C ALA A 659 13.70 26.51 -34.04
N ASN A 660 12.82 26.10 -34.96
CA ASN A 660 13.15 25.50 -36.26
C ASN A 660 13.21 26.53 -37.42
N GLY A 661 13.25 27.84 -37.11
CA GLY A 661 13.49 28.88 -38.12
C GLY A 661 12.23 29.45 -38.78
N TYR A 662 11.07 29.33 -38.14
CA TYR A 662 9.80 29.87 -38.63
C TYR A 662 9.29 31.03 -37.78
N PHE A 663 8.71 32.04 -38.40
CA PHE A 663 7.92 33.05 -37.68
C PHE A 663 6.50 32.53 -37.43
N VAL A 664 6.10 32.37 -36.18
CA VAL A 664 4.83 31.70 -35.85
C VAL A 664 3.82 32.70 -35.30
N VAL A 665 2.64 32.72 -35.91
CA VAL A 665 1.49 33.53 -35.47
C VAL A 665 0.34 32.58 -35.12
N MET A 666 -0.13 32.63 -33.88
CA MET A 666 -1.18 31.76 -33.35
C MET A 666 -2.35 32.62 -32.81
N PRO A 667 -3.42 32.84 -33.59
CA PRO A 667 -4.51 33.71 -33.20
C PRO A 667 -5.53 33.09 -32.23
N ASP A 668 -6.22 33.95 -31.49
CA ASP A 668 -7.43 33.62 -30.76
C ASP A 668 -8.60 33.36 -31.71
N LEU A 669 -8.86 32.08 -32.01
CA LEU A 669 -9.98 31.66 -32.86
C LEU A 669 -11.36 31.89 -32.23
N PHE A 670 -11.44 32.14 -30.91
CA PHE A 670 -12.68 32.08 -30.14
C PHE A 670 -13.03 33.40 -29.44
N HIS A 671 -12.25 34.48 -29.66
CA HIS A 671 -12.43 35.80 -29.03
C HIS A 671 -12.51 35.73 -27.50
N GLY A 672 -11.61 34.96 -26.87
CA GLY A 672 -11.54 34.79 -25.42
C GLY A 672 -12.49 33.74 -24.84
N ASP A 673 -13.24 33.01 -25.66
CA ASP A 673 -14.19 31.95 -25.25
C ASP A 673 -13.79 30.53 -25.74
N PRO A 674 -12.55 30.05 -25.49
CA PRO A 674 -12.16 28.69 -25.83
C PRO A 674 -12.84 27.65 -24.93
N VAL A 675 -12.91 26.40 -25.40
CA VAL A 675 -13.41 25.28 -24.63
C VAL A 675 -12.49 25.00 -23.43
N PRO A 676 -13.01 24.90 -22.19
CA PRO A 676 -12.20 24.56 -21.04
C PRO A 676 -11.63 23.14 -21.19
N LEU A 677 -10.34 23.00 -20.88
CA LEU A 677 -9.58 21.74 -21.06
C LEU A 677 -10.23 20.56 -20.33
N ASN A 678 -10.73 20.80 -19.12
CA ASN A 678 -11.64 19.89 -18.45
C ASN A 678 -13.05 20.46 -18.56
N ARG A 679 -13.94 19.69 -19.19
CA ARG A 679 -15.32 20.11 -19.43
C ARG A 679 -16.16 19.89 -18.16
N PRO A 680 -16.89 20.90 -17.67
CA PRO A 680 -17.84 20.70 -16.56
C PRO A 680 -18.88 19.63 -16.90
N ALA A 681 -19.35 18.89 -15.89
CA ALA A 681 -20.43 17.92 -16.07
C ALA A 681 -21.70 18.63 -16.59
N GLY A 682 -22.17 18.23 -17.78
CA GLY A 682 -23.30 18.87 -18.47
C GLY A 682 -22.92 20.01 -19.43
N TRP A 683 -21.63 20.28 -19.66
CA TRP A 683 -21.19 21.22 -20.69
C TRP A 683 -21.37 20.62 -22.09
N ASP A 684 -22.18 21.28 -22.93
CA ASP A 684 -22.55 20.81 -24.26
C ASP A 684 -21.70 21.49 -25.36
N LEU A 685 -20.91 20.67 -26.08
CA LEU A 685 -20.09 21.11 -27.20
C LEU A 685 -20.93 21.68 -28.35
N MET A 686 -22.12 21.12 -28.61
CA MET A 686 -23.01 21.62 -29.66
C MET A 686 -23.66 22.95 -29.25
N ALA A 687 -23.97 23.15 -27.97
CA ALA A 687 -24.44 24.44 -27.47
C ALA A 687 -23.35 25.53 -27.54
N TRP A 688 -22.09 25.21 -27.24
CA TRP A 688 -20.98 26.16 -27.43
C TRP A 688 -20.70 26.45 -28.91
N LEU A 689 -20.77 25.42 -29.77
CA LEU A 689 -20.53 25.58 -31.21
C LEU A 689 -21.61 26.42 -31.89
N ASN A 690 -22.90 26.17 -31.58
CA ASN A 690 -24.04 26.79 -32.29
C ASN A 690 -24.71 27.95 -31.53
N GLY A 691 -24.62 27.99 -30.19
CA GLY A 691 -25.26 29.01 -29.36
C GLY A 691 -24.49 30.33 -29.38
N PRO A 692 -25.13 31.48 -29.08
CA PRO A 692 -24.47 32.78 -29.10
C PRO A 692 -23.31 32.80 -28.07
N PRO A 693 -22.08 33.19 -28.48
CA PRO A 693 -21.77 33.98 -29.67
C PRO A 693 -21.41 33.20 -30.94
N GLY A 694 -21.36 31.86 -30.89
CA GLY A 694 -21.34 30.93 -32.02
C GLY A 694 -19.96 30.74 -32.67
N HIS A 695 -19.31 29.60 -32.42
CA HIS A 695 -17.93 29.32 -32.87
C HIS A 695 -17.86 28.54 -34.19
N LEU A 696 -18.77 28.85 -35.11
CA LEU A 696 -18.80 28.31 -36.48
C LEU A 696 -18.11 29.26 -37.48
N LEU A 697 -18.05 28.79 -38.74
CA LEU A 697 -17.39 29.46 -39.86
C LEU A 697 -17.59 30.99 -39.93
N PRO A 698 -18.81 31.56 -39.76
CA PRO A 698 -19.02 33.01 -39.89
C PRO A 698 -18.30 33.88 -38.85
N ARG A 699 -17.89 33.30 -37.70
CA ARG A 699 -17.15 34.01 -36.65
C ARG A 699 -15.64 33.79 -36.77
N VAL A 700 -15.23 32.56 -37.05
CA VAL A 700 -13.81 32.17 -37.03
C VAL A 700 -13.10 32.48 -38.36
N GLU A 701 -13.78 32.35 -39.51
CA GLU A 701 -13.14 32.64 -40.80
C GLU A 701 -12.68 34.11 -40.95
N PRO A 702 -13.45 35.14 -40.51
CA PRO A 702 -12.98 36.52 -40.49
C PRO A 702 -11.71 36.72 -39.64
N VAL A 703 -11.61 36.06 -38.48
CA VAL A 703 -10.40 36.10 -37.63
C VAL A 703 -9.18 35.57 -38.37
N VAL A 704 -9.32 34.38 -38.98
CA VAL A 704 -8.24 33.73 -39.73
C VAL A 704 -7.82 34.58 -40.94
N LYS A 705 -8.79 35.12 -41.70
CA LYS A 705 -8.50 35.96 -42.88
C LYS A 705 -7.88 37.33 -42.50
N ALA A 706 -8.30 37.95 -41.41
CA ALA A 706 -7.71 39.22 -40.94
C ALA A 706 -6.24 39.06 -40.53
N VAL A 707 -5.94 38.03 -39.72
CA VAL A 707 -4.58 37.73 -39.27
C VAL A 707 -3.68 37.36 -40.46
N PHE A 708 -4.17 36.53 -41.37
CA PHE A 708 -3.45 36.16 -42.58
C PHE A 708 -3.16 37.35 -43.52
N ALA A 709 -4.11 38.27 -43.69
CA ALA A 709 -3.90 39.49 -44.47
C ALA A 709 -2.83 40.40 -43.83
N GLU A 710 -2.79 40.49 -42.51
CA GLU A 710 -1.75 41.26 -41.80
C GLU A 710 -0.37 40.57 -41.89
N MET A 711 -0.31 39.24 -41.84
CA MET A 711 0.92 38.48 -42.09
C MET A 711 1.54 38.77 -43.47
N LYS A 712 0.72 38.78 -44.54
CA LYS A 712 1.18 39.12 -45.90
C LYS A 712 1.53 40.60 -46.09
N SER A 713 0.96 41.52 -45.29
CA SER A 713 1.11 42.97 -45.50
C SER A 713 2.08 43.64 -44.54
N SER A 714 1.73 43.84 -43.27
CA SER A 714 2.54 44.62 -42.32
C SER A 714 3.72 43.83 -41.74
N LEU A 715 3.57 42.50 -41.58
CA LEU A 715 4.62 41.62 -41.05
C LEU A 715 5.59 41.10 -42.13
N GLY A 716 5.28 41.36 -43.41
CA GLY A 716 6.18 41.09 -44.54
C GLY A 716 6.50 39.61 -44.77
N CYS A 717 5.58 38.70 -44.45
CA CYS A 717 5.81 37.26 -44.62
C CYS A 717 5.76 36.88 -46.11
N GLU A 718 6.85 36.30 -46.62
CA GLU A 718 6.99 35.94 -48.05
C GLU A 718 6.39 34.56 -48.36
N ARG A 719 6.60 33.59 -47.46
CA ARG A 719 6.17 32.19 -47.58
C ARG A 719 5.43 31.80 -46.31
N ILE A 720 4.17 31.41 -46.42
CA ILE A 720 3.29 31.18 -45.27
C ILE A 720 2.71 29.76 -45.36
N GLY A 721 2.94 28.95 -44.33
CA GLY A 721 2.24 27.68 -44.13
C GLY A 721 1.08 27.81 -43.13
N ALA A 722 0.06 26.96 -43.27
CA ALA A 722 -0.96 26.78 -42.23
C ALA A 722 -0.77 25.46 -41.48
N ILE A 723 -0.87 25.49 -40.15
CA ILE A 723 -0.96 24.27 -39.34
C ILE A 723 -2.28 24.24 -38.58
N GLY A 724 -3.05 23.16 -38.74
CA GLY A 724 -4.36 23.00 -38.13
C GLY A 724 -4.45 21.79 -37.19
N TYR A 725 -4.76 22.05 -35.93
CA TYR A 725 -5.01 21.00 -34.93
C TYR A 725 -6.51 20.83 -34.68
N CYS A 726 -7.06 19.61 -34.79
CA CYS A 726 -8.49 19.37 -34.50
C CYS A 726 -9.38 20.35 -35.30
N PHE A 727 -10.08 21.25 -34.61
CA PHE A 727 -10.94 22.29 -35.16
C PHE A 727 -10.23 23.26 -36.11
N GLY A 728 -8.96 23.61 -35.84
CA GLY A 728 -8.15 24.45 -36.71
C GLY A 728 -7.89 23.86 -38.11
N ALA A 729 -8.10 22.54 -38.28
CA ALA A 729 -7.85 21.85 -39.55
C ALA A 729 -8.76 22.33 -40.69
N LYS A 730 -10.05 22.59 -40.44
CA LYS A 730 -10.97 23.13 -41.46
C LYS A 730 -10.44 24.41 -42.09
N TYR A 731 -10.01 25.34 -41.25
CA TYR A 731 -9.50 26.65 -41.68
C TYR A 731 -8.13 26.55 -42.37
N ALA A 732 -7.27 25.61 -41.95
CA ALA A 732 -6.01 25.33 -42.66
C ALA A 732 -6.24 24.76 -44.07
N VAL A 733 -7.23 23.87 -44.24
CA VAL A 733 -7.64 23.35 -45.56
C VAL A 733 -8.23 24.45 -46.44
N ARG A 734 -9.11 25.29 -45.90
CA ARG A 734 -9.74 26.41 -46.65
C ARG A 734 -8.72 27.44 -47.13
N LEU A 735 -7.72 27.77 -46.30
CA LEU A 735 -6.60 28.64 -46.71
C LEU A 735 -5.74 28.05 -47.84
N LEU A 736 -5.80 26.73 -48.08
CA LEU A 736 -5.09 26.04 -49.15
C LEU A 736 -5.92 25.96 -50.46
N GLN A 737 -7.18 26.41 -50.48
CA GLN A 737 -8.05 26.44 -51.68
C GLN A 737 -8.03 27.80 -52.39
N GLU A 738 -8.06 28.89 -51.61
CA GLU A 738 -7.88 30.26 -52.11
C GLU A 738 -6.38 30.49 -52.42
N ASP A 739 -6.01 31.68 -52.93
CA ASP A 739 -4.59 32.05 -53.15
C ASP A 739 -3.90 32.42 -51.82
N GLY A 740 -4.06 31.53 -50.84
CA GLY A 740 -3.72 31.69 -49.44
C GLY A 740 -2.30 31.21 -49.13
N VAL A 741 -2.19 30.08 -48.44
CA VAL A 741 -0.93 29.54 -47.91
C VAL A 741 -0.20 28.64 -48.92
N ASP A 742 1.13 28.64 -48.88
CA ASP A 742 1.99 27.86 -49.77
C ASP A 742 1.96 26.35 -49.47
N ALA A 743 1.63 25.98 -48.22
CA ALA A 743 1.54 24.58 -47.76
C ALA A 743 0.66 24.48 -46.51
N ALA A 744 0.07 23.30 -46.25
CA ALA A 744 -0.58 23.04 -44.97
C ALA A 744 -0.21 21.69 -44.35
N TYR A 745 -0.29 21.63 -43.03
CA TYR A 745 -0.19 20.39 -42.24
C TYR A 745 -1.34 20.31 -41.23
N LEU A 746 -1.96 19.14 -41.10
CA LEU A 746 -3.06 18.87 -40.19
C LEU A 746 -2.66 17.79 -39.20
N ALA A 747 -3.10 17.91 -37.94
CA ALA A 747 -3.04 16.81 -36.99
C ALA A 747 -4.44 16.54 -36.42
N HIS A 748 -4.83 15.25 -36.43
CA HIS A 748 -6.13 14.74 -35.98
C HIS A 748 -7.30 15.68 -36.38
N PRO A 749 -7.57 15.84 -37.69
CA PRO A 749 -8.41 16.92 -38.21
C PRO A 749 -9.90 16.76 -37.87
N SER A 750 -10.59 17.89 -37.70
CA SER A 750 -12.04 17.95 -37.44
C SER A 750 -12.75 18.87 -38.43
N PHE A 751 -14.01 18.55 -38.74
CA PHE A 751 -14.93 19.37 -39.54
C PHE A 751 -14.43 19.78 -40.95
N VAL A 752 -13.48 19.06 -41.54
CA VAL A 752 -13.10 19.20 -42.96
C VAL A 752 -14.14 18.49 -43.82
N ASP A 753 -14.74 19.19 -44.78
CA ASP A 753 -15.70 18.60 -45.71
C ASP A 753 -15.00 18.00 -46.95
N ALA A 754 -15.64 17.05 -47.63
CA ALA A 754 -15.00 16.32 -48.74
C ALA A 754 -14.72 17.24 -49.94
N GLU A 755 -15.64 18.15 -50.22
CA GLU A 755 -15.55 19.18 -51.25
C GLU A 755 -14.44 20.19 -50.94
N GLU A 756 -14.27 20.53 -49.66
CA GLU A 756 -13.18 21.40 -49.20
C GLU A 756 -11.82 20.74 -49.38
N LEU A 757 -11.71 19.44 -49.09
CA LEU A 757 -10.47 18.69 -49.28
C LEU A 757 -10.15 18.49 -50.77
N ALA A 758 -11.17 18.33 -51.61
CA ALA A 758 -11.01 18.20 -53.07
C ALA A 758 -10.59 19.52 -53.76
N ALA A 759 -10.90 20.67 -53.16
CA ALA A 759 -10.65 21.99 -53.73
C ALA A 759 -9.24 22.56 -53.45
N ILE A 760 -8.36 21.84 -52.75
CA ILE A 760 -7.02 22.35 -52.39
C ILE A 760 -6.13 22.58 -53.63
N LYS A 761 -5.31 23.63 -53.56
CA LYS A 761 -4.38 24.04 -54.63
C LYS A 761 -2.90 23.94 -54.26
N GLY A 762 -2.59 23.37 -53.10
CA GLY A 762 -1.22 23.25 -52.60
C GLY A 762 -0.98 21.97 -51.79
N PRO A 763 0.27 21.76 -51.34
CA PRO A 763 0.69 20.53 -50.66
C PRO A 763 0.13 20.40 -49.23
N LEU A 764 -0.45 19.22 -48.94
CA LEU A 764 -1.10 18.91 -47.66
C LEU A 764 -0.54 17.65 -46.97
N SER A 765 -0.11 17.78 -45.71
CA SER A 765 0.28 16.62 -44.87
C SER A 765 -0.68 16.42 -43.70
N ILE A 766 -0.98 15.16 -43.36
CA ILE A 766 -1.93 14.78 -42.31
C ILE A 766 -1.27 13.80 -41.35
N ALA A 767 -1.30 14.10 -40.06
CA ALA A 767 -0.98 13.18 -38.97
C ALA A 767 -2.28 12.65 -38.35
N ALA A 768 -2.62 11.40 -38.65
CA ALA A 768 -3.84 10.75 -38.20
C ALA A 768 -3.60 9.83 -36.99
N ALA A 769 -4.57 9.79 -36.08
CA ALA A 769 -4.63 8.82 -35.00
C ALA A 769 -5.33 7.52 -35.47
N GLU A 770 -4.95 6.38 -34.89
CA GLU A 770 -5.62 5.10 -35.10
C GLU A 770 -7.04 5.10 -34.52
N THR A 771 -7.20 5.58 -33.28
CA THR A 771 -8.48 5.57 -32.55
C THR A 771 -9.08 6.98 -32.52
N ASP A 772 -9.64 7.41 -33.64
CA ASP A 772 -10.25 8.74 -33.79
C ASP A 772 -11.73 8.62 -34.20
N SER A 773 -12.64 9.14 -33.38
CA SER A 773 -14.09 9.12 -33.65
C SER A 773 -14.56 10.26 -34.55
N ILE A 774 -13.73 11.28 -34.78
CA ILE A 774 -14.03 12.46 -35.61
C ILE A 774 -13.45 12.27 -37.02
N PHE A 775 -12.24 11.70 -37.09
CA PHE A 775 -11.55 11.30 -38.32
C PHE A 775 -11.28 9.77 -38.36
N PRO A 776 -12.34 8.94 -38.39
CA PRO A 776 -12.20 7.48 -38.39
C PRO A 776 -11.55 6.96 -39.68
N ALA A 777 -11.16 5.68 -39.66
CA ALA A 777 -10.50 4.99 -40.77
C ALA A 777 -11.21 5.17 -42.13
N GLU A 778 -12.54 5.15 -42.15
CA GLU A 778 -13.35 5.41 -43.35
C GLU A 778 -13.09 6.80 -43.95
N LYS A 779 -13.20 7.86 -43.14
CA LYS A 779 -12.88 9.24 -43.58
C LYS A 779 -11.42 9.41 -43.96
N ARG A 780 -10.51 8.69 -43.31
CA ARG A 780 -9.07 8.70 -43.65
C ARG A 780 -8.82 8.08 -45.02
N HIS A 781 -9.44 6.94 -45.35
CA HIS A 781 -9.35 6.33 -46.68
C HIS A 781 -10.06 7.21 -47.74
N GLN A 782 -11.23 7.76 -47.42
CA GLN A 782 -11.91 8.72 -48.31
C GLN A 782 -11.04 9.95 -48.60
N SER A 783 -10.32 10.45 -47.59
CA SER A 783 -9.39 11.57 -47.72
C SER A 783 -8.20 11.23 -48.62
N GLU A 784 -7.65 10.02 -48.50
CA GLU A 784 -6.62 9.49 -49.39
C GLU A 784 -7.10 9.41 -50.85
N GLU A 785 -8.32 8.89 -51.08
CA GLU A 785 -8.95 8.83 -52.41
C GLU A 785 -9.25 10.21 -53.01
N ILE A 786 -9.56 11.21 -52.18
CA ILE A 786 -9.79 12.59 -52.62
C ILE A 786 -8.45 13.23 -52.98
N LEU A 787 -7.45 13.14 -52.10
CA LEU A 787 -6.14 13.75 -52.30
C LEU A 787 -5.39 13.16 -53.50
N ALA A 788 -5.56 11.86 -53.78
CA ALA A 788 -5.05 11.24 -55.00
C ALA A 788 -5.60 11.87 -56.30
N LYS A 789 -6.76 12.54 -56.24
CA LYS A 789 -7.44 13.16 -57.40
C LYS A 789 -7.16 14.66 -57.55
N THR A 790 -6.60 15.33 -56.54
CA THR A 790 -6.32 16.79 -56.62
C THR A 790 -5.08 17.12 -57.44
N GLY A 791 -4.19 16.14 -57.65
CA GLY A 791 -2.89 16.34 -58.29
C GLY A 791 -1.86 17.08 -57.43
N GLN A 792 -2.19 17.40 -56.17
CA GLN A 792 -1.29 18.07 -55.23
C GLN A 792 -0.41 17.06 -54.47
N PRO A 793 0.82 17.43 -54.06
CA PRO A 793 1.62 16.58 -53.18
C PRO A 793 0.92 16.40 -51.83
N TYR A 794 0.72 15.15 -51.41
CA TYR A 794 0.13 14.87 -50.10
C TYR A 794 0.88 13.80 -49.32
N GLN A 795 0.71 13.83 -48.00
CA GLN A 795 1.22 12.81 -47.08
C GLN A 795 0.14 12.49 -46.03
N ILE A 796 -0.07 11.22 -45.73
CA ILE A 796 -0.87 10.79 -44.59
C ILE A 796 -0.04 9.79 -43.78
N ASN A 797 0.26 10.12 -42.53
CA ASN A 797 0.89 9.21 -41.57
C ASN A 797 -0.17 8.76 -40.56
N LEU A 798 -0.24 7.44 -40.30
CA LEU A 798 -1.08 6.86 -39.26
C LEU A 798 -0.23 6.51 -38.04
N PHE A 799 -0.63 7.00 -36.86
CA PHE A 799 0.01 6.67 -35.60
C PHE A 799 -0.85 5.70 -34.79
N SER A 800 -0.31 4.52 -34.48
CA SER A 800 -0.96 3.48 -33.69
C SER A 800 -0.94 3.77 -32.19
N GLY A 801 -1.96 3.35 -31.45
CA GLY A 801 -2.04 3.48 -29.99
C GLY A 801 -2.24 4.92 -29.50
N VAL A 802 -2.72 5.81 -30.37
CA VAL A 802 -3.07 7.20 -30.02
C VAL A 802 -4.47 7.57 -30.48
N GLU A 803 -5.02 8.59 -29.82
CA GLU A 803 -6.41 9.05 -29.95
C GLU A 803 -6.48 10.50 -30.47
N HIS A 804 -7.70 10.97 -30.73
CA HIS A 804 -7.95 12.35 -31.16
C HIS A 804 -7.36 13.39 -30.19
N GLY A 805 -6.52 14.29 -30.71
CA GLY A 805 -5.82 15.31 -29.90
C GLY A 805 -4.38 14.96 -29.53
N PHE A 806 -3.83 13.79 -29.93
CA PHE A 806 -2.51 13.34 -29.50
C PHE A 806 -1.38 14.35 -29.77
N ALA A 807 -1.37 15.06 -30.90
CA ALA A 807 -0.29 15.99 -31.21
C ALA A 807 -0.22 17.16 -30.22
N VAL A 808 -1.37 17.63 -29.69
CA VAL A 808 -1.43 18.74 -28.73
C VAL A 808 -1.45 18.24 -27.27
N ARG A 809 -2.28 17.24 -26.96
CA ARG A 809 -2.65 16.84 -25.58
C ARG A 809 -2.07 15.48 -25.13
N ALA A 810 -1.12 14.91 -25.87
CA ALA A 810 -0.46 13.65 -25.52
C ALA A 810 0.15 13.61 -24.10
N ASP A 811 -0.12 12.51 -23.40
CA ASP A 811 0.62 12.10 -22.21
C ASP A 811 2.03 11.59 -22.59
N ILE A 812 3.01 12.49 -22.49
CA ILE A 812 4.43 12.20 -22.78
C ILE A 812 5.12 11.26 -21.77
N SER A 813 4.44 10.83 -20.70
CA SER A 813 4.97 9.78 -19.83
C SER A 813 4.91 8.40 -20.47
N LYS A 814 4.02 8.20 -21.45
CA LYS A 814 3.85 6.96 -22.20
C LYS A 814 4.75 6.94 -23.44
N PRO A 815 5.71 6.00 -23.58
CA PRO A 815 6.69 6.02 -24.68
C PRO A 815 6.08 6.04 -26.08
N VAL A 816 5.02 5.27 -26.32
CA VAL A 816 4.33 5.19 -27.64
C VAL A 816 3.66 6.52 -27.99
N ILE A 817 2.96 7.14 -27.03
CA ILE A 817 2.26 8.40 -27.25
C ILE A 817 3.26 9.56 -27.40
N ARG A 818 4.35 9.55 -26.62
CA ARG A 818 5.46 10.50 -26.77
C ARG A 818 6.08 10.39 -28.16
N PHE A 819 6.42 9.17 -28.61
CA PHE A 819 6.95 8.93 -29.96
C PHE A 819 5.99 9.46 -31.03
N ALA A 820 4.69 9.16 -30.95
CA ALA A 820 3.71 9.66 -31.90
C ALA A 820 3.60 11.19 -31.92
N LYS A 821 3.63 11.85 -30.74
CA LYS A 821 3.63 13.32 -30.64
C LYS A 821 4.89 13.94 -31.26
N GLU A 822 6.06 13.40 -30.91
CA GLU A 822 7.37 13.87 -31.40
C GLU A 822 7.49 13.64 -32.91
N ALA A 823 7.10 12.47 -33.40
CA ALA A 823 7.11 12.13 -34.83
C ALA A 823 6.11 12.97 -35.64
N ALA A 824 4.91 13.26 -35.12
CA ALA A 824 3.96 14.18 -35.76
C ALA A 824 4.50 15.61 -35.82
N PHE A 825 5.18 16.09 -34.76
CA PHE A 825 5.87 17.38 -34.80
C PHE A 825 7.02 17.37 -35.84
N THR A 826 7.83 16.32 -35.88
CA THR A 826 8.90 16.15 -36.88
C THR A 826 8.35 16.09 -38.31
N GLN A 827 7.19 15.44 -38.52
CA GLN A 827 6.47 15.44 -39.80
C GLN A 827 6.09 16.85 -40.23
N ALA A 828 5.53 17.67 -39.33
CA ALA A 828 5.19 19.07 -39.63
C ALA A 828 6.43 19.88 -40.04
N VAL A 829 7.51 19.79 -39.27
CA VAL A 829 8.78 20.50 -39.57
C VAL A 829 9.39 20.02 -40.88
N ALA A 830 9.42 18.71 -41.14
CA ALA A 830 9.93 18.15 -42.40
C ALA A 830 9.08 18.59 -43.60
N TRP A 831 7.76 18.66 -43.45
CA TRP A 831 6.84 19.14 -44.49
C TRP A 831 7.08 20.61 -44.83
N PHE A 832 7.10 21.48 -43.82
CA PHE A 832 7.36 22.91 -44.04
C PHE A 832 8.79 23.19 -44.54
N ASN A 833 9.79 22.38 -44.15
CA ASN A 833 11.15 22.48 -44.68
C ASN A 833 11.22 22.19 -46.19
N GLN A 834 10.30 21.38 -46.73
CA GLN A 834 10.24 21.04 -48.14
C GLN A 834 9.44 22.05 -48.98
N TYR A 835 8.39 22.66 -48.41
CA TYR A 835 7.42 23.43 -49.20
C TYR A 835 7.36 24.94 -48.91
N LEU A 836 7.94 25.44 -47.81
CA LEU A 836 8.06 26.88 -47.52
C LEU A 836 9.43 27.42 -47.96
#